data_AF-A0A699ZRW1-F1
#
_entry.id   AF-A0A699ZRW1-F1
#
_cell.length_a   1.000
_cell.length_b   1.000
_cell.length_c   1.000
_cell.angle_alpha   90.00
_cell.angle_beta   90.00
_cell.angle_gamma   90.00
#
_symmetry.space_group_name_H-M   'P 1'
#
loop_
_entity.id
_entity.type
_entity.pdbx_description
1 polymer ?
#
loop_
_entity_poly.entity_id
_entity_poly.type
_entity_poly.pdbx_seq_one_letter_code
_entity_poly.pdbx_strand_id
1 'polypeptide(L)'
;MELPLPWLCSDDTFADTVLQLCPGAVLAVHRSELSSHSQRLMAGPLRWEGSGSQGAADFLPSTAVAHFARNGSLPEGLTVSQLAQVCLEAERLAVPSLESSCLRASCLQKLADLPPSQLPAEQLVRVLQTLPDSCALLPEYQQWQQHVNSLILSQYGDVHAVITSAQLRGFFQQLPFAAVKQWAGSDALTVDSENSVVELISLWMAGSQGLACSEEQERQLSCLVRVQHLSPGAAAVLPGASAAPQPSVRPSMIAYTGVGAADFLPSSAVAHFAKDGSLPEGLTVSQLAQVCKEAKAQGDKGCAEACSQAIVNRTLEEAGSPQPPPPCLEETFDSQDECDAARLVVRCMYEGKLAEEVKDPLTLARVCRVAERWAFSSLSSSCLKQLADLPPSQLPAEQLVLVLQTLPDSCALLPEHQQWQERVHSLAGKLNALPLLLHLYGDVHAVITSAQLRTTFQQLPFAAVQQWAGSDALTVDSENSVVELISLWMAGPNGKGCSWVQKQQLSCLVRVQHLSPAYAQVRLPSLKWFHILGAQNDIVVLAASCRYGMAGVCAVPGDAPPAWSAAPRKPLDSAELLRRSTIRWGVPRQQLVDLLASKDLTTKVYSESFYIAGTGWRILMKLSKKKRKGAAAGFSLGVFSELVSYAQCGDHHIGEKMKAAPLQFALHRPASIPAGIAWTSCTMVTDWGWSDWLQTALVSPEDLEPFLEGGCLQVTACFRVPHNGKKLP
;
A
#
# COMPACT_ATOMS: atom_id res chain seq x y z
N MET A 1 -16.82 -5.33 -43.73
CA MET A 1 -17.10 -6.55 -42.96
C MET A 1 -16.27 -7.65 -43.58
N GLU A 2 -15.06 -7.83 -43.06
CA GLU A 2 -14.27 -9.01 -43.38
C GLU A 2 -14.91 -10.21 -42.69
N LEU A 3 -14.97 -11.35 -43.38
CA LEU A 3 -15.55 -12.58 -42.83
C LEU A 3 -14.56 -13.17 -41.82
N PRO A 4 -14.99 -13.60 -40.62
CA PRO A 4 -14.11 -14.28 -39.68
C PRO A 4 -13.50 -15.53 -40.34
N LEU A 5 -12.20 -15.74 -40.16
CA LEU A 5 -11.43 -16.86 -40.71
C LEU A 5 -11.08 -17.84 -39.57
N PRO A 6 -12.05 -18.61 -39.05
CA PRO A 6 -11.85 -19.48 -37.89
C PRO A 6 -10.76 -20.54 -38.08
N TRP A 7 -10.49 -20.94 -39.33
CA TRP A 7 -9.44 -21.90 -39.66
C TRP A 7 -8.03 -21.34 -39.42
N LEU A 8 -7.83 -20.01 -39.48
CA LEU A 8 -6.52 -19.37 -39.26
C LEU A 8 -6.00 -19.54 -37.83
N CYS A 9 -6.90 -19.73 -36.85
CA CYS A 9 -6.53 -19.96 -35.46
C CYS A 9 -5.87 -21.34 -35.23
N SER A 10 -6.09 -22.29 -36.15
CA SER A 10 -5.58 -23.66 -36.06
C SER A 10 -4.45 -23.93 -37.06
N ASP A 11 -4.14 -22.94 -37.91
CA ASP A 11 -3.19 -23.06 -39.02
C ASP A 11 -1.98 -22.18 -38.76
N ASP A 12 -0.86 -22.81 -38.42
CA ASP A 12 0.42 -22.13 -38.14
C ASP A 12 1.07 -21.56 -39.41
N THR A 13 0.55 -21.87 -40.60
CA THR A 13 1.21 -21.62 -41.90
C THR A 13 1.47 -20.13 -42.18
N PHE A 14 0.84 -19.21 -41.45
CA PHE A 14 1.02 -17.76 -41.62
C PHE A 14 1.21 -16.97 -40.33
N ALA A 15 1.43 -17.65 -39.20
CA ALA A 15 1.69 -16.98 -37.93
C ALA A 15 3.01 -16.20 -38.02
N ASP A 16 2.93 -14.88 -37.88
CA ASP A 16 4.08 -13.97 -37.94
C ASP A 16 4.66 -13.66 -36.55
N THR A 17 4.07 -14.24 -35.50
CA THR A 17 4.51 -14.07 -34.12
C THR A 17 4.04 -15.22 -33.25
N VAL A 18 4.64 -15.34 -32.07
CA VAL A 18 4.28 -16.34 -31.08
C VAL A 18 3.84 -15.63 -29.79
N LEU A 19 2.71 -16.05 -29.21
CA LEU A 19 2.24 -15.58 -27.92
C LEU A 19 2.53 -16.63 -26.85
N GLN A 20 3.41 -16.31 -25.91
CA GLN A 20 3.75 -17.17 -24.77
C GLN A 20 2.94 -16.73 -23.55
N LEU A 21 2.02 -17.58 -23.10
CA LEU A 21 1.06 -17.28 -22.02
C LEU A 21 1.56 -17.75 -20.63
N CYS A 22 2.22 -18.90 -20.60
CA CYS A 22 2.85 -19.49 -19.42
C CYS A 22 3.92 -20.49 -19.88
N PRO A 23 4.83 -20.95 -18.99
CA PRO A 23 5.82 -21.95 -19.35
C PRO A 23 5.16 -23.20 -19.97
N GLY A 24 5.40 -23.44 -21.26
CA GLY A 24 4.80 -24.56 -22.01
C GLY A 24 3.48 -24.27 -22.74
N ALA A 25 2.91 -23.07 -22.61
CA ALA A 25 1.72 -22.66 -23.36
C ALA A 25 2.09 -21.58 -24.40
N VAL A 26 2.32 -22.05 -25.62
CA VAL A 26 2.76 -21.24 -26.76
C VAL A 26 1.67 -21.29 -27.84
N LEU A 27 1.28 -20.13 -28.36
CA LEU A 27 0.31 -20.00 -29.45
C LEU A 27 0.94 -19.30 -30.64
N ALA A 28 0.89 -19.92 -31.81
CA ALA A 28 1.19 -19.25 -33.07
C ALA A 28 0.01 -18.31 -33.40
N VAL A 29 0.28 -17.02 -33.62
CA VAL A 29 -0.76 -16.00 -33.82
C VAL A 29 -0.36 -15.02 -34.91
N HIS A 30 -1.34 -14.29 -35.43
CA HIS A 30 -1.19 -13.29 -36.47
C HIS A 30 -1.34 -11.91 -35.85
N ARG A 31 -0.31 -11.05 -35.98
CA ARG A 31 -0.30 -9.70 -35.39
C ARG A 31 -1.44 -8.83 -35.87
N SER A 32 -1.76 -8.91 -37.16
CA SER A 32 -2.88 -8.18 -37.76
C SER A 32 -4.19 -8.49 -37.03
N GLU A 33 -4.42 -9.76 -36.69
CA GLU A 33 -5.65 -10.17 -36.05
C GLU A 33 -5.72 -9.70 -34.60
N LEU A 34 -4.65 -9.92 -33.83
CA LEU A 34 -4.57 -9.45 -32.44
C LEU A 34 -4.75 -7.93 -32.34
N SER A 35 -4.07 -7.17 -33.21
CA SER A 35 -4.14 -5.71 -33.23
C SER A 35 -5.53 -5.19 -33.62
N SER A 36 -6.24 -5.85 -34.54
CA SER A 36 -7.58 -5.40 -34.96
C SER A 36 -8.63 -5.43 -33.83
N HIS A 37 -8.43 -6.30 -32.82
CA HIS A 37 -9.38 -6.52 -31.72
C HIS A 37 -8.93 -5.93 -30.38
N SER A 38 -7.64 -5.63 -30.20
CA SER A 38 -7.06 -5.17 -28.93
C SER A 38 -6.28 -3.87 -29.08
N GLN A 39 -6.74 -2.82 -28.38
CA GLN A 39 -6.01 -1.54 -28.33
C GLN A 39 -4.65 -1.67 -27.64
N ARG A 40 -4.53 -2.55 -26.63
CA ARG A 40 -3.26 -2.80 -25.95
C ARG A 40 -2.24 -3.47 -26.87
N LEU A 41 -2.68 -4.46 -27.65
CA LEU A 41 -1.82 -5.13 -28.62
C LEU A 41 -1.53 -4.22 -29.83
N MET A 42 -2.40 -3.26 -30.14
CA MET A 42 -2.12 -2.14 -31.07
C MET A 42 -1.13 -1.10 -30.56
N ALA A 43 -0.99 -0.91 -29.24
CA ALA A 43 -0.14 0.14 -28.63
C ALA A 43 1.28 -0.35 -28.27
N GLY A 44 1.51 -1.66 -28.32
CA GLY A 44 2.84 -2.26 -28.33
C GLY A 44 3.81 -1.95 -29.50
N PRO A 45 3.49 -1.16 -30.56
CA PRO A 45 4.41 -0.94 -31.67
C PRO A 45 5.70 -0.20 -31.35
N LEU A 46 5.84 0.42 -30.17
CA LEU A 46 7.05 1.14 -29.78
C LEU A 46 8.28 0.25 -29.49
N ARG A 47 8.20 -1.05 -29.81
CA ARG A 47 9.34 -1.98 -29.86
C ARG A 47 9.70 -2.46 -31.27
N TRP A 48 9.21 -1.79 -32.32
CA TRP A 48 9.61 -2.09 -33.70
C TRP A 48 10.30 -0.86 -34.30
N GLU A 49 11.64 -0.90 -34.40
CA GLU A 49 12.45 0.19 -34.95
C GLU A 49 12.09 0.50 -36.42
N GLY A 50 11.88 1.79 -36.75
CA GLY A 50 11.88 2.25 -38.14
C GLY A 50 11.27 3.63 -38.45
N SER A 51 12.14 4.63 -38.59
CA SER A 51 12.04 5.86 -39.42
C SER A 51 11.46 7.18 -38.86
N GLY A 52 12.21 8.28 -39.12
CA GLY A 52 11.67 9.64 -39.31
C GLY A 52 12.41 10.79 -38.59
N SER A 53 13.20 11.58 -39.33
CA SER A 53 14.00 12.73 -38.86
C SER A 53 13.17 13.97 -38.44
N GLN A 54 13.61 14.70 -37.40
CA GLN A 54 13.09 16.02 -37.02
C GLN A 54 14.20 17.08 -36.82
N GLY A 55 13.86 18.33 -37.13
CA GLY A 55 14.75 19.49 -37.28
C GLY A 55 15.11 20.22 -35.98
N ALA A 56 16.08 21.13 -36.11
CA ALA A 56 16.78 21.83 -35.04
C ALA A 56 15.95 22.97 -34.41
N ALA A 57 15.43 22.73 -33.20
CA ALA A 57 15.10 23.77 -32.23
C ALA A 57 15.00 23.20 -30.80
N ASP A 58 14.69 21.92 -30.67
CA ASP A 58 14.62 21.25 -29.37
C ASP A 58 15.91 20.48 -29.10
N PHE A 59 16.47 20.64 -27.91
CA PHE A 59 17.55 19.76 -27.45
C PHE A 59 17.02 18.33 -27.43
N LEU A 60 17.52 17.50 -28.32
CA LEU A 60 17.25 16.07 -28.35
C LEU A 60 18.45 15.36 -27.72
N PRO A 61 18.29 14.70 -26.55
CA PRO A 61 19.35 13.93 -25.92
C PRO A 61 20.00 12.93 -26.88
N SER A 62 19.20 12.34 -27.78
CA SER A 62 19.66 11.41 -28.81
C SER A 62 20.66 12.03 -29.80
N THR A 63 20.53 13.32 -30.12
CA THR A 63 21.49 14.05 -30.96
C THR A 63 22.84 14.23 -30.23
N ALA A 64 22.82 14.47 -28.92
CA ALA A 64 24.04 14.57 -28.13
C ALA A 64 24.71 13.20 -27.94
N VAL A 65 23.93 12.12 -27.75
CA VAL A 65 24.43 10.74 -27.76
C VAL A 65 25.09 10.41 -29.10
N ALA A 66 24.43 10.73 -30.22
CA ALA A 66 24.97 10.51 -31.56
C ALA A 66 26.23 11.36 -31.83
N HIS A 67 26.29 12.60 -31.33
CA HIS A 67 27.49 13.43 -31.42
C HIS A 67 28.66 12.80 -30.65
N PHE A 68 28.43 12.28 -29.43
CA PHE A 68 29.46 11.60 -28.66
C PHE A 68 29.93 10.33 -29.36
N ALA A 69 29.02 9.50 -29.88
CA ALA A 69 29.38 8.29 -30.63
C ALA A 69 30.24 8.62 -31.86
N ARG A 70 29.98 9.76 -32.52
CA ARG A 70 30.75 10.20 -33.69
C ARG A 70 32.11 10.83 -33.35
N ASN A 71 32.16 11.65 -32.30
CA ASN A 71 33.29 12.55 -32.03
C ASN A 71 34.07 12.20 -30.76
N GLY A 72 33.64 11.19 -30.00
CA GLY A 72 34.23 10.80 -28.70
C GLY A 72 34.12 11.86 -27.60
N SER A 73 33.33 12.92 -27.81
CA SER A 73 33.18 14.03 -26.87
C SER A 73 31.76 14.60 -26.87
N LEU A 74 31.34 15.07 -25.69
CA LEU A 74 30.05 15.72 -25.50
C LEU A 74 30.05 17.11 -26.13
N PRO A 75 28.95 17.55 -26.76
CA PRO A 75 28.80 18.93 -27.21
C PRO A 75 29.17 19.95 -26.12
N GLU A 76 29.76 21.07 -26.52
CA GLU A 76 29.99 22.20 -25.63
C GLU A 76 28.67 22.91 -25.28
N GLY A 77 28.60 23.53 -24.10
CA GLY A 77 27.45 24.32 -23.68
C GLY A 77 26.23 23.54 -23.18
N LEU A 78 26.34 22.22 -22.98
CA LEU A 78 25.26 21.44 -22.35
C LEU A 78 24.99 21.93 -20.92
N THR A 79 23.72 22.16 -20.61
CA THR A 79 23.29 22.49 -19.24
C THR A 79 23.32 21.25 -18.34
N VAL A 80 23.27 21.46 -17.02
CA VAL A 80 23.27 20.40 -16.01
C VAL A 80 22.13 19.40 -16.23
N SER A 81 20.92 19.88 -16.52
CA SER A 81 19.76 19.02 -16.80
C SER A 81 19.92 18.27 -18.12
N GLN A 82 20.53 18.89 -19.14
CA GLN A 82 20.79 18.23 -20.42
C GLN A 82 21.81 17.10 -20.25
N LEU A 83 22.86 17.27 -19.44
CA LEU A 83 23.82 16.20 -19.14
C LEU A 83 23.15 14.97 -18.52
N ALA A 84 22.23 15.17 -17.56
CA ALA A 84 21.48 14.07 -16.95
C ALA A 84 20.56 13.37 -17.96
N GLN A 85 19.89 14.12 -18.84
CA GLN A 85 19.07 13.56 -19.92
C GLN A 85 19.88 12.76 -20.93
N VAL A 86 21.13 13.18 -21.23
CA VAL A 86 22.04 12.41 -22.09
C VAL A 86 22.41 11.08 -21.44
N CYS A 87 22.65 11.03 -20.13
CA CYS A 87 22.91 9.77 -19.43
C CYS A 87 21.73 8.80 -19.54
N LEU A 88 20.51 9.30 -19.34
CA LEU A 88 19.30 8.50 -19.42
C LEU A 88 19.08 7.96 -20.84
N GLU A 89 19.24 8.81 -21.85
CA GLU A 89 19.06 8.40 -23.25
C GLU A 89 20.15 7.42 -23.71
N ALA A 90 21.39 7.57 -23.21
CA ALA A 90 22.48 6.63 -23.48
C ALA A 90 22.22 5.22 -22.94
N GLU A 91 21.47 5.09 -21.85
CA GLU A 91 21.00 3.80 -21.35
C GLU A 91 19.82 3.29 -22.19
N ARG A 92 18.86 4.17 -22.49
CA ARG A 92 17.64 3.81 -23.25
C ARG A 92 17.95 3.26 -24.64
N LEU A 93 18.92 3.87 -25.34
CA LEU A 93 19.27 3.51 -26.72
C LEU A 93 20.12 2.22 -26.83
N ALA A 94 20.45 1.55 -25.72
CA ALA A 94 21.24 0.32 -25.71
C ALA A 94 22.51 0.40 -26.59
N VAL A 95 23.14 1.59 -26.65
CA VAL A 95 24.39 1.82 -27.37
C VAL A 95 25.40 0.76 -26.89
N PRO A 96 26.16 0.09 -27.78
CA PRO A 96 27.08 -0.99 -27.40
C PRO A 96 27.85 -0.64 -26.11
N SER A 97 27.87 -1.59 -25.18
CA SER A 97 28.08 -1.35 -23.74
C SER A 97 29.29 -0.48 -23.39
N LEU A 98 30.35 -0.51 -24.20
CA LEU A 98 31.56 0.29 -24.03
C LEU A 98 31.35 1.78 -24.33
N GLU A 99 30.59 2.14 -25.36
CA GLU A 99 30.33 3.54 -25.73
C GLU A 99 29.33 4.19 -24.75
N SER A 100 28.32 3.42 -24.30
CA SER A 100 27.37 3.89 -23.28
C SER A 100 28.04 4.14 -21.92
N SER A 101 29.01 3.31 -21.51
CA SER A 101 29.76 3.55 -20.26
C SER A 101 30.64 4.79 -20.34
N CYS A 102 31.37 4.98 -21.45
CA CYS A 102 32.25 6.14 -21.63
C CYS A 102 31.48 7.47 -21.69
N LEU A 103 30.31 7.46 -22.34
CA LEU A 103 29.42 8.63 -22.39
C LEU A 103 28.92 9.01 -21.00
N ARG A 104 28.41 8.03 -20.24
CA ARG A 104 27.91 8.27 -18.88
C ARG A 104 29.01 8.72 -17.93
N ALA A 105 30.21 8.12 -18.03
CA ALA A 105 31.39 8.57 -17.30
C ALA A 105 31.74 10.03 -17.61
N SER A 106 31.73 10.41 -18.89
CA SER A 106 32.02 11.79 -19.33
C SER A 106 30.97 12.79 -18.82
N CYS A 107 29.68 12.42 -18.82
CA CYS A 107 28.62 13.24 -18.25
C CYS A 107 28.78 13.39 -16.73
N LEU A 108 29.06 12.30 -16.00
CA LEU A 108 29.26 12.31 -14.55
C LEU A 108 30.47 13.14 -14.14
N GLN A 109 31.58 13.06 -14.89
CA GLN A 109 32.75 13.90 -14.66
C GLN A 109 32.41 15.39 -14.83
N LYS A 110 31.74 15.76 -15.94
CA LYS A 110 31.30 17.15 -16.15
C LYS A 110 30.37 17.63 -15.04
N LEU A 111 29.49 16.78 -14.52
CA LEU A 111 28.62 17.11 -13.40
C LEU A 111 29.40 17.28 -12.09
N ALA A 112 30.40 16.44 -11.83
CA ALA A 112 31.24 16.50 -10.63
C ALA A 112 32.17 17.72 -10.62
N ASP A 113 32.57 18.21 -11.80
CA ASP A 113 33.44 19.39 -11.96
C ASP A 113 32.69 20.72 -11.80
N LEU A 114 31.35 20.71 -11.70
CA LEU A 114 30.56 21.93 -11.52
C LEU A 114 30.79 22.53 -10.13
N PRO A 115 30.95 23.86 -10.01
CA PRO A 115 31.03 24.49 -8.71
C PRO A 115 29.67 24.45 -8.00
N PRO A 116 29.63 24.33 -6.66
CA PRO A 116 28.39 24.27 -5.89
C PRO A 116 27.36 25.38 -6.18
N SER A 117 27.85 26.59 -6.50
CA SER A 117 27.03 27.76 -6.80
C SER A 117 26.24 27.66 -8.11
N GLN A 118 26.63 26.75 -9.01
CA GLN A 118 25.96 26.56 -10.31
C GLN A 118 24.84 25.51 -10.27
N LEU A 119 24.63 24.85 -9.13
CA LEU A 119 23.68 23.74 -9.00
C LEU A 119 22.64 24.05 -7.90
N PRO A 120 21.69 24.96 -8.17
CA PRO A 120 20.66 25.32 -7.19
C PRO A 120 19.80 24.10 -6.84
N ALA A 121 19.17 24.13 -5.66
CA ALA A 121 18.34 23.05 -5.12
C ALA A 121 17.37 22.41 -6.12
N GLU A 122 16.70 23.24 -6.92
CA GLU A 122 15.79 22.75 -7.96
C GLU A 122 16.49 21.92 -9.04
N GLN A 123 17.64 22.38 -9.53
CA GLN A 123 18.39 21.65 -10.55
C GLN A 123 19.02 20.38 -9.97
N LEU A 124 19.48 20.42 -8.71
CA LEU A 124 20.00 19.24 -8.02
C LEU A 124 18.95 18.13 -7.97
N VAL A 125 17.73 18.45 -7.53
CA VAL A 125 16.62 17.50 -7.48
C VAL A 125 16.35 16.91 -8.86
N ARG A 126 16.27 17.75 -9.90
CA ARG A 126 16.00 17.27 -11.28
C ARG A 126 17.11 16.33 -11.78
N VAL A 127 18.38 16.64 -11.51
CA VAL A 127 19.51 15.78 -11.91
C VAL A 127 19.43 14.44 -11.19
N LEU A 128 19.20 14.44 -9.87
CA LEU A 128 19.11 13.22 -9.07
C LEU A 128 17.92 12.34 -9.47
N GLN A 129 16.82 12.92 -9.93
CA GLN A 129 15.65 12.19 -10.44
C GLN A 129 15.84 11.66 -11.87
N THR A 130 16.73 12.27 -12.66
CA THR A 130 16.91 11.92 -14.08
C THR A 130 18.05 10.91 -14.28
N LEU A 131 19.05 10.90 -13.40
CA LEU A 131 20.18 9.98 -13.52
C LEU A 131 19.72 8.52 -13.32
N PRO A 132 20.07 7.61 -14.24
CA PRO A 132 19.71 6.21 -14.10
C PRO A 132 20.53 5.49 -13.03
N ASP A 133 19.91 4.49 -12.39
CA ASP A 133 20.54 3.70 -11.31
C ASP A 133 21.82 2.99 -11.76
N SER A 134 21.93 2.63 -13.04
CA SER A 134 23.10 1.97 -13.61
C SER A 134 24.35 2.86 -13.64
N CYS A 135 24.20 4.19 -13.50
CA CYS A 135 25.33 5.09 -13.30
C CYS A 135 26.10 4.78 -12.00
N ALA A 136 25.44 4.19 -10.99
CA ALA A 136 26.08 3.86 -9.72
C ALA A 136 27.22 2.83 -9.83
N LEU A 137 27.32 2.12 -10.96
CA LEU A 137 28.38 1.15 -11.24
C LEU A 137 29.66 1.79 -11.79
N LEU A 138 29.61 3.07 -12.18
CA LEU A 138 30.75 3.78 -12.78
C LEU A 138 31.63 4.41 -11.68
N PRO A 139 32.97 4.37 -11.79
CA PRO A 139 33.86 4.96 -10.79
C PRO A 139 33.68 6.48 -10.66
N GLU A 140 33.34 7.18 -11.74
CA GLU A 140 33.06 8.62 -11.76
C GLU A 140 31.83 8.97 -10.92
N TYR A 141 30.90 8.03 -10.76
CA TYR A 141 29.72 8.22 -9.91
C TYR A 141 30.10 8.44 -8.45
N GLN A 142 31.21 7.85 -7.96
CA GLN A 142 31.63 8.06 -6.59
C GLN A 142 32.06 9.52 -6.34
N GLN A 143 32.73 10.16 -7.31
CA GLN A 143 33.10 11.57 -7.24
C GLN A 143 31.87 12.46 -7.30
N TRP A 144 30.97 12.19 -8.24
CA TRP A 144 29.68 12.87 -8.33
C TRP A 144 28.88 12.72 -7.04
N GLN A 145 28.83 11.52 -6.45
CA GLN A 145 28.12 11.26 -5.21
C GLN A 145 28.72 12.09 -4.06
N GLN A 146 30.04 12.11 -3.90
CA GLN A 146 30.70 12.96 -2.89
C GLN A 146 30.36 14.45 -3.08
N HIS A 147 30.37 14.93 -4.32
CA HIS A 147 29.99 16.29 -4.67
C HIS A 147 28.51 16.58 -4.30
N VAL A 148 27.59 15.70 -4.71
CA VAL A 148 26.17 15.76 -4.34
C VAL A 148 25.97 15.79 -2.84
N ASN A 149 26.72 15.00 -2.07
CA ASN A 149 26.58 14.98 -0.61
C ASN A 149 26.96 16.32 0.00
N SER A 150 28.03 16.94 -0.50
CA SER A 150 28.43 18.28 -0.08
C SER A 150 27.37 19.32 -0.45
N LEU A 151 26.72 19.17 -1.61
CA LEU A 151 25.62 20.03 -2.04
C LEU A 151 24.37 19.85 -1.18
N ILE A 152 23.95 18.61 -0.93
CA ILE A 152 22.80 18.29 -0.10
C ILE A 152 23.01 18.84 1.32
N LEU A 153 24.19 18.64 1.90
CA LEU A 153 24.49 19.14 3.24
C LEU A 153 24.61 20.67 3.29
N SER A 154 25.16 21.31 2.25
CA SER A 154 25.22 22.77 2.22
C SER A 154 23.85 23.44 2.02
N GLN A 155 22.93 22.79 1.30
CA GLN A 155 21.60 23.33 1.00
C GLN A 155 20.52 22.92 2.01
N TYR A 156 20.63 21.73 2.59
CA TYR A 156 19.64 21.13 3.49
C TYR A 156 20.21 20.71 4.86
N GLY A 157 21.46 21.06 5.17
CA GLY A 157 22.08 20.71 6.46
C GLY A 157 21.48 21.47 7.64
N ASP A 158 20.97 22.69 7.42
CA ASP A 158 20.17 23.43 8.40
C ASP A 158 18.72 22.96 8.36
N VAL A 159 18.42 21.97 9.19
CA VAL A 159 17.13 21.29 9.22
C VAL A 159 16.00 22.26 9.59
N HIS A 160 16.28 23.22 10.47
CA HIS A 160 15.29 24.22 10.87
C HIS A 160 14.98 25.19 9.71
N ALA A 161 16.00 25.62 8.96
CA ALA A 161 15.80 26.42 7.76
C ALA A 161 14.99 25.67 6.68
N VAL A 162 15.22 24.36 6.52
CA VAL A 162 14.42 23.54 5.60
C VAL A 162 12.97 23.48 6.06
N ILE A 163 12.68 23.17 7.33
CA ILE A 163 11.31 23.06 7.86
C ILE A 163 10.54 24.39 7.72
N THR A 164 11.20 25.52 7.98
CA THR A 164 10.55 26.84 7.96
C THR A 164 10.35 27.39 6.53
N SER A 165 11.25 27.09 5.61
CA SER A 165 11.16 27.55 4.22
C SER A 165 10.25 26.65 3.38
N ALA A 166 9.10 27.16 2.94
CA ALA A 166 8.19 26.42 2.05
C ALA A 166 8.86 25.97 0.74
N GLN A 167 9.77 26.79 0.20
CA GLN A 167 10.51 26.46 -1.01
C GLN A 167 11.48 25.29 -0.79
N LEU A 168 12.28 25.34 0.29
CA LEU A 168 13.21 24.25 0.60
C LEU A 168 12.48 22.96 0.95
N ARG A 169 11.35 23.02 1.67
CA ARG A 169 10.49 21.84 1.89
C ARG A 169 10.02 21.23 0.59
N GLY A 170 9.53 22.05 -0.35
CA GLY A 170 9.04 21.58 -1.63
C GLY A 170 10.11 20.86 -2.45
N PHE A 171 11.37 21.33 -2.41
CA PHE A 171 12.48 20.65 -3.06
C PHE A 171 12.95 19.42 -2.29
N PHE A 172 13.01 19.49 -0.95
CA PHE A 172 13.39 18.36 -0.10
C PHE A 172 12.45 17.17 -0.30
N GLN A 173 11.14 17.41 -0.37
CA GLN A 173 10.10 16.39 -0.62
C GLN A 173 10.23 15.69 -1.98
N GLN A 174 10.98 16.27 -2.91
CA GLN A 174 11.24 15.71 -4.23
C GLN A 174 12.59 14.98 -4.31
N LEU A 175 13.41 15.00 -3.25
CA LEU A 175 14.66 14.24 -3.24
C LEU A 175 14.38 12.74 -3.36
N PRO A 176 15.19 11.99 -4.13
CA PRO A 176 15.07 10.53 -4.17
C PRO A 176 15.49 9.91 -2.83
N PHE A 177 14.99 8.71 -2.55
CA PHE A 177 15.25 7.98 -1.31
C PHE A 177 16.74 7.90 -0.94
N ALA A 178 17.62 7.61 -1.90
CA ALA A 178 19.06 7.50 -1.66
C ALA A 178 19.67 8.79 -1.10
N ALA A 179 19.22 9.95 -1.60
CA ALA A 179 19.66 11.26 -1.14
C ALA A 179 19.18 11.54 0.29
N VAL A 180 17.92 11.20 0.62
CA VAL A 180 17.35 11.39 1.97
C VAL A 180 17.99 10.44 2.98
N LYS A 181 18.23 9.18 2.60
CA LYS A 181 18.94 8.22 3.43
C LYS A 181 20.35 8.72 3.77
N GLN A 182 21.05 9.26 2.78
CA GLN A 182 22.37 9.82 3.00
C GLN A 182 22.35 11.09 3.85
N TRP A 183 21.39 11.98 3.60
CA TRP A 183 21.17 13.18 4.40
C TRP A 183 20.93 12.82 5.88
N ALA A 184 19.98 11.92 6.15
CA ALA A 184 19.60 11.51 7.51
C ALA A 184 20.74 10.79 8.26
N GLY A 185 21.60 10.07 7.53
CA GLY A 185 22.77 9.40 8.13
C GLY A 185 23.96 10.32 8.41
N SER A 186 23.90 11.60 8.03
CA SER A 186 25.04 12.51 8.16
C SER A 186 25.19 13.09 9.57
N ASP A 187 26.40 13.05 10.11
CA ASP A 187 26.77 13.75 11.35
C ASP A 187 26.94 15.27 11.16
N ALA A 188 26.94 15.76 9.91
CA ALA A 188 27.14 17.17 9.59
C ALA A 188 25.83 17.99 9.60
N LEU A 189 24.70 17.37 9.92
CA LEU A 189 23.43 18.09 10.02
C LEU A 189 23.43 19.03 11.24
N THR A 190 23.01 20.26 11.04
CA THR A 190 22.72 21.21 12.11
C THR A 190 21.24 21.11 12.45
N VAL A 191 20.95 20.46 13.58
CA VAL A 191 19.62 20.24 14.12
C VAL A 191 19.51 20.88 15.49
N ASP A 192 18.34 21.45 15.81
CA ASP A 192 17.99 21.88 17.16
C ASP A 192 17.65 20.68 18.06
N SER A 193 17.02 19.65 17.49
CA SER A 193 16.78 18.36 18.13
C SER A 193 16.62 17.24 17.11
N GLU A 194 16.77 15.99 17.55
CA GLU A 194 16.50 14.82 16.70
C GLU A 194 15.00 14.75 16.30
N ASN A 195 14.11 15.39 17.05
CA ASN A 195 12.69 15.49 16.69
C ASN A 195 12.51 16.20 15.33
N SER A 196 13.36 17.18 15.01
CA SER A 196 13.30 17.93 13.75
C SER A 196 13.74 17.09 12.56
N VAL A 197 14.63 16.11 12.77
CA VAL A 197 14.98 15.10 11.76
C VAL A 197 13.77 14.22 11.49
N VAL A 198 13.07 13.75 12.53
CA VAL A 198 11.85 12.96 12.40
C VAL A 198 10.74 13.74 11.70
N GLU A 199 10.58 15.02 12.03
CA GLU A 199 9.63 15.91 11.38
C GLU A 199 9.94 16.05 9.88
N LEU A 200 11.22 16.27 9.52
CA LEU A 200 11.58 16.45 8.13
C LEU A 200 11.53 15.14 7.31
N ILE A 201 11.85 13.99 7.90
CA ILE A 201 11.61 12.67 7.28
C ILE A 201 10.11 12.46 7.08
N SER A 202 9.28 12.82 8.05
CA SER A 202 7.81 12.74 7.93
C SER A 202 7.28 13.65 6.83
N LEU A 203 7.83 14.86 6.70
CA LEU A 203 7.52 15.78 5.60
C LEU A 203 7.92 15.19 4.25
N TRP A 204 9.07 14.52 4.14
CA TRP A 204 9.48 13.83 2.92
C TRP A 204 8.56 12.65 2.58
N MET A 205 8.21 11.82 3.58
CA MET A 205 7.27 10.70 3.42
C MET A 205 5.89 11.16 2.92
N ALA A 206 5.47 12.37 3.28
CA ALA A 206 4.24 12.98 2.78
C ALA A 206 4.35 13.54 1.33
N GLY A 207 5.58 13.65 0.80
CA GLY A 207 5.86 14.08 -0.58
C GLY A 207 5.67 12.96 -1.61
N SER A 208 5.72 13.30 -2.90
CA SER A 208 5.49 12.33 -3.99
C SER A 208 6.51 11.18 -3.99
N GLN A 209 7.78 11.45 -3.69
CA GLN A 209 8.81 10.41 -3.57
C GLN A 209 8.64 9.57 -2.30
N GLY A 210 8.21 10.19 -1.21
CA GLY A 210 7.91 9.52 0.04
C GLY A 210 6.70 8.58 -0.02
N LEU A 211 5.64 8.97 -0.74
CA LEU A 211 4.45 8.14 -0.94
C LEU A 211 4.72 6.86 -1.75
N ALA A 212 5.79 6.86 -2.56
CA ALA A 212 6.26 5.70 -3.32
C ALA A 212 7.28 4.84 -2.53
N CYS A 213 7.62 5.25 -1.30
CA CYS A 213 8.57 4.55 -0.45
C CYS A 213 8.01 3.17 -0.04
N SER A 214 8.85 2.14 -0.13
CA SER A 214 8.53 0.79 0.35
C SER A 214 8.70 0.69 1.87
N GLU A 215 8.05 -0.29 2.51
CA GLU A 215 8.19 -0.55 3.96
C GLU A 215 9.65 -0.77 4.37
N GLU A 216 10.47 -1.40 3.52
CA GLU A 216 11.90 -1.61 3.79
C GLU A 216 12.68 -0.28 3.76
N GLN A 217 12.34 0.62 2.84
CA GLN A 217 12.95 1.95 2.79
C GLN A 217 12.53 2.81 4.00
N GLU A 218 11.26 2.76 4.41
CA GLU A 218 10.79 3.41 5.64
C GLU A 218 11.56 2.89 6.87
N ARG A 219 11.73 1.56 6.96
CA ARG A 219 12.53 0.93 8.01
C ARG A 219 13.98 1.41 7.98
N GLN A 220 14.60 1.50 6.81
CA GLN A 220 15.97 2.01 6.67
C GLN A 220 16.10 3.45 7.16
N LEU A 221 15.14 4.33 6.85
CA LEU A 221 15.14 5.70 7.37
C LEU A 221 14.92 5.73 8.89
N SER A 222 14.02 4.90 9.42
CA SER A 222 13.79 4.81 10.87
C SER A 222 15.04 4.40 11.65
N CYS A 223 15.89 3.54 11.07
CA CYS A 223 17.15 3.11 11.67
C CYS A 223 18.23 4.21 11.69
N LEU A 224 18.07 5.29 10.93
CA LEU A 224 19.01 6.41 10.91
C LEU A 224 18.71 7.47 11.98
N VAL A 225 17.50 7.45 12.55
CA VAL A 225 17.11 8.37 13.62
C VAL A 225 17.78 7.95 14.92
N ARG A 226 18.46 8.89 15.58
CA ARG A 226 19.16 8.66 16.85
C ARG A 226 18.18 8.67 18.01
N VAL A 227 17.46 7.56 18.20
CA VAL A 227 16.36 7.44 19.17
C VAL A 227 16.75 7.91 20.59
N GLN A 228 18.01 7.76 21.00
CA GLN A 228 18.48 8.24 22.31
C GLN A 228 18.40 9.77 22.50
N HIS A 229 18.23 10.54 21.43
CA HIS A 229 18.12 11.99 21.44
C HIS A 229 16.70 12.48 21.17
N LEU A 230 15.73 11.57 20.99
CA LEU A 230 14.32 11.93 20.83
C LEU A 230 13.67 12.27 22.17
N SER A 231 12.74 13.21 22.13
CA SER A 231 11.80 13.39 23.23
C SER A 231 10.86 12.18 23.35
N PRO A 232 10.36 11.84 24.55
CA PRO A 232 9.45 10.72 24.73
C PRO A 232 8.20 10.76 23.84
N GLY A 233 7.68 11.97 23.55
CA GLY A 233 6.55 12.17 22.64
C GLY A 233 6.88 11.84 21.18
N ALA A 234 8.06 12.23 20.70
CA ALA A 234 8.50 11.94 19.33
C ALA A 234 8.86 10.46 19.13
N ALA A 235 9.42 9.80 20.16
CA ALA A 235 9.73 8.38 20.12
C ALA A 235 8.48 7.51 19.91
N ALA A 236 7.30 7.95 20.40
CA ALA A 236 6.03 7.24 20.22
C ALA A 236 5.47 7.33 18.79
N VAL A 237 5.99 8.22 17.94
CA VAL A 237 5.52 8.43 16.56
C VAL A 237 6.30 7.58 15.55
N LEU A 238 7.44 7.00 15.95
CA LEU A 238 8.21 6.13 15.06
C LEU A 238 7.47 4.79 14.81
N PRO A 239 7.34 4.34 13.55
CA PRO A 239 6.80 3.02 13.24
C PRO A 239 7.68 1.93 13.87
N GLY A 240 7.06 1.01 14.62
CA GLY A 240 7.76 0.01 15.43
C GLY A 240 8.60 -0.96 14.60
N ALA A 241 9.93 -0.76 14.59
CA ALA A 241 10.87 -1.68 13.97
C ALA A 241 11.08 -2.93 14.83
N SER A 242 10.49 -4.06 14.43
CA SER A 242 10.75 -5.38 15.01
C SER A 242 12.08 -5.96 14.48
N ALA A 243 12.89 -6.51 15.38
CA ALA A 243 14.25 -6.99 15.11
C ALA A 243 14.28 -8.37 14.44
N ALA A 244 15.08 -8.51 13.36
CA ALA A 244 15.49 -9.80 12.78
C ALA A 244 16.87 -9.66 12.06
N PRO A 245 17.66 -10.75 11.95
CA PRO A 245 19.13 -10.70 11.82
C PRO A 245 19.65 -10.57 10.37
N GLN A 246 20.86 -10.00 10.23
CA GLN A 246 21.54 -9.76 8.94
C GLN A 246 22.15 -11.03 8.31
N PRO A 247 22.12 -11.18 6.97
CA PRO A 247 22.85 -12.21 6.26
C PRO A 247 24.27 -11.75 5.85
N SER A 248 25.23 -12.65 6.06
CA SER A 248 26.63 -12.57 5.63
C SER A 248 26.77 -12.86 4.13
N VAL A 249 27.42 -11.97 3.39
CA VAL A 249 27.77 -12.16 1.97
C VAL A 249 29.27 -12.51 1.84
N ARG A 250 29.57 -13.60 1.12
CA ARG A 250 30.92 -13.95 0.64
C ARG A 250 31.11 -13.45 -0.81
N PRO A 251 32.32 -13.04 -1.22
CA PRO A 251 32.56 -12.59 -2.60
C PRO A 251 32.95 -13.76 -3.53
N SER A 252 32.44 -13.75 -4.76
CA SER A 252 32.88 -14.60 -5.87
C SER A 252 33.63 -13.75 -6.90
N MET A 253 34.86 -14.15 -7.21
CA MET A 253 35.67 -13.62 -8.33
C MET A 253 35.23 -14.27 -9.64
N ILE A 254 35.10 -13.48 -10.71
CA ILE A 254 35.17 -13.96 -12.10
C ILE A 254 36.19 -13.09 -12.84
N ALA A 255 37.14 -13.76 -13.49
CA ALA A 255 38.20 -13.17 -14.30
C ALA A 255 37.70 -12.92 -15.75
N TYR A 256 38.11 -11.80 -16.33
CA TYR A 256 37.98 -11.52 -17.76
C TYR A 256 39.33 -11.73 -18.46
N THR A 257 39.36 -12.55 -19.51
CA THR A 257 40.34 -12.45 -20.60
C THR A 257 39.62 -12.66 -21.94
N GLY A 258 39.85 -11.74 -22.88
CA GLY A 258 39.38 -11.81 -24.26
C GLY A 258 39.91 -10.62 -25.06
N VAL A 259 40.92 -10.88 -25.89
CA VAL A 259 41.72 -9.93 -26.67
C VAL A 259 40.89 -9.29 -27.79
N GLY A 260 41.08 -7.99 -27.99
CA GLY A 260 40.29 -7.14 -28.90
C GLY A 260 40.56 -7.36 -30.39
N ALA A 261 39.49 -7.23 -31.17
CA ALA A 261 39.52 -7.03 -32.61
C ALA A 261 39.75 -5.54 -32.89
N ALA A 262 40.98 -5.15 -33.20
CA ALA A 262 41.31 -3.85 -33.76
C ALA A 262 42.15 -4.06 -35.03
N ASP A 263 41.84 -3.27 -36.06
CA ASP A 263 42.58 -3.10 -37.32
C ASP A 263 42.24 -4.04 -38.50
N PHE A 264 40.95 -4.12 -38.86
CA PHE A 264 40.57 -4.57 -40.20
C PHE A 264 40.53 -3.40 -41.19
N LEU A 265 41.38 -3.43 -42.22
CA LEU A 265 41.41 -2.45 -43.31
C LEU A 265 40.99 -3.13 -44.63
N PRO A 266 39.86 -2.74 -45.26
CA PRO A 266 39.40 -3.36 -46.51
C PRO A 266 40.43 -3.29 -47.65
N SER A 267 41.21 -2.20 -47.69
CA SER A 267 42.26 -1.98 -48.68
C SER A 267 43.42 -2.98 -48.58
N SER A 268 43.75 -3.49 -47.39
CA SER A 268 44.79 -4.52 -47.24
C SER A 268 44.33 -5.87 -47.77
N ALA A 269 43.03 -6.20 -47.62
CA ALA A 269 42.44 -7.40 -48.19
C ALA A 269 42.32 -7.33 -49.73
N VAL A 270 42.01 -6.16 -50.29
CA VAL A 270 42.03 -5.96 -51.76
C VAL A 270 43.47 -6.10 -52.30
N ALA A 271 44.46 -5.49 -51.63
CA ALA A 271 45.86 -5.62 -52.01
C ALA A 271 46.38 -7.08 -51.91
N HIS A 272 45.94 -7.81 -50.88
CA HIS A 272 46.23 -9.25 -50.74
C HIS A 272 45.64 -10.05 -51.90
N PHE A 273 44.39 -9.79 -52.28
CA PHE A 273 43.78 -10.46 -53.44
C PHE A 273 44.53 -10.16 -54.74
N ALA A 274 44.91 -8.90 -54.98
CA ALA A 274 45.67 -8.51 -56.16
C ALA A 274 47.04 -9.20 -56.24
N LYS A 275 47.64 -9.51 -55.10
CA LYS A 275 48.94 -10.19 -55.00
C LYS A 275 48.82 -11.71 -55.11
N ASP A 276 47.89 -12.31 -54.38
CA ASP A 276 47.87 -13.75 -54.10
C ASP A 276 46.69 -14.46 -54.79
N GLY A 277 45.77 -13.73 -55.44
CA GLY A 277 44.64 -14.27 -56.20
C GLY A 277 43.51 -14.86 -55.36
N SER A 278 43.59 -14.74 -54.03
CA SER A 278 42.59 -15.25 -53.08
C SER A 278 42.33 -14.25 -51.94
N LEU A 279 41.13 -14.33 -51.37
CA LEU A 279 40.76 -13.52 -50.21
C LEU A 279 41.43 -14.07 -48.95
N PRO A 280 41.80 -13.21 -47.99
CA PRO A 280 42.24 -13.65 -46.66
C PRO A 280 41.20 -14.58 -46.01
N GLU A 281 41.66 -15.67 -45.39
CA GLU A 281 40.78 -16.55 -44.64
C GLU A 281 40.23 -15.85 -43.38
N GLY A 282 39.04 -16.27 -42.93
CA GLY A 282 38.45 -15.78 -41.68
C GLY A 282 37.67 -14.46 -41.78
N LEU A 283 37.54 -13.85 -42.96
CA LEU A 283 36.72 -12.64 -43.12
C LEU A 283 35.23 -12.92 -42.87
N THR A 284 34.61 -12.10 -42.01
CA THR A 284 33.15 -12.13 -41.76
C THR A 284 32.37 -11.61 -42.98
N VAL A 285 31.05 -11.89 -43.05
CA VAL A 285 30.19 -11.42 -44.14
C VAL A 285 30.22 -9.88 -44.28
N SER A 286 30.24 -9.15 -43.15
CA SER A 286 30.35 -7.69 -43.14
C SER A 286 31.72 -7.20 -43.64
N GLN A 287 32.81 -7.86 -43.27
CA GLN A 287 34.14 -7.56 -43.78
C GLN A 287 34.26 -7.85 -45.29
N LEU A 288 33.73 -8.99 -45.76
CA LEU A 288 33.67 -9.32 -47.20
C LEU A 288 32.86 -8.29 -48.00
N ALA A 289 31.77 -7.76 -47.44
CA ALA A 289 30.99 -6.70 -48.07
C ALA A 289 31.78 -5.39 -48.18
N GLN A 290 32.57 -5.04 -47.15
CA GLN A 290 33.47 -3.89 -47.18
C GLN A 290 34.61 -4.07 -48.21
N VAL A 291 35.22 -5.26 -48.30
CA VAL A 291 36.24 -5.57 -49.32
C VAL A 291 35.63 -5.53 -50.73
N CYS A 292 34.42 -6.05 -50.94
CA CYS A 292 33.73 -5.98 -52.22
C CYS A 292 33.48 -4.53 -52.65
N LYS A 293 33.07 -3.66 -51.71
CA LYS A 293 32.86 -2.24 -51.96
C LYS A 293 34.16 -1.53 -52.33
N GLU A 294 35.23 -1.79 -51.60
CA GLU A 294 36.56 -1.23 -51.85
C GLU A 294 37.14 -1.72 -53.21
N ALA A 295 37.03 -3.02 -53.51
CA ALA A 295 37.46 -3.59 -54.78
C ALA A 295 36.74 -2.95 -55.98
N LYS A 296 35.41 -2.72 -55.85
CA LYS A 296 34.63 -1.99 -56.86
C LYS A 296 35.11 -0.55 -57.02
N ALA A 297 35.46 0.14 -55.93
CA ALA A 297 35.99 1.50 -55.98
C ALA A 297 37.37 1.57 -56.65
N GLN A 298 38.21 0.54 -56.47
CA GLN A 298 39.53 0.43 -57.09
C GLN A 298 39.51 -0.17 -58.52
N GLY A 299 38.35 -0.59 -59.00
CA GLY A 299 38.19 -1.19 -60.34
C GLY A 299 38.66 -2.64 -60.46
N ASP A 300 38.95 -3.32 -59.34
CA ASP A 300 39.34 -4.73 -59.32
C ASP A 300 38.10 -5.63 -59.38
N LYS A 301 37.71 -5.98 -60.60
CA LYS A 301 36.54 -6.83 -60.88
C LYS A 301 36.71 -8.25 -60.33
N GLY A 302 37.93 -8.78 -60.33
CA GLY A 302 38.21 -10.15 -59.85
C GLY A 302 38.01 -10.26 -58.34
N CYS A 303 38.53 -9.29 -57.58
CA CYS A 303 38.35 -9.24 -56.13
C CYS A 303 36.88 -9.03 -55.74
N ALA A 304 36.16 -8.15 -56.46
CA ALA A 304 34.75 -7.89 -56.20
C ALA A 304 33.85 -9.12 -56.44
N GLU A 305 34.13 -9.90 -57.48
CA GLU A 305 33.42 -11.13 -57.81
C GLU A 305 33.70 -12.23 -56.78
N ALA A 306 34.98 -12.45 -56.43
CA ALA A 306 35.37 -13.39 -55.39
C ALA A 306 34.73 -13.07 -54.03
N CYS A 307 34.66 -11.79 -53.64
CA CYS A 307 33.98 -11.37 -52.41
C CYS A 307 32.48 -11.66 -52.46
N SER A 308 31.84 -11.39 -53.61
CA SER A 308 30.40 -11.62 -53.78
C SER A 308 30.06 -13.11 -53.67
N GLN A 309 30.88 -13.98 -54.27
CA GLN A 309 30.71 -15.42 -54.18
C GLN A 309 30.97 -15.95 -52.77
N ALA A 310 31.98 -15.42 -52.07
CA ALA A 310 32.28 -15.78 -50.68
C ALA A 310 31.14 -15.36 -49.73
N ILE A 311 30.51 -14.21 -49.96
CA ILE A 311 29.30 -13.78 -49.24
C ILE A 311 28.18 -14.79 -49.46
N VAL A 312 27.85 -15.12 -50.72
CA VAL A 312 26.77 -16.07 -51.05
C VAL A 312 27.01 -17.43 -50.41
N ASN A 313 28.22 -17.97 -50.50
CA ASN A 313 28.56 -19.27 -49.91
C ASN A 313 28.39 -19.25 -48.39
N ARG A 314 28.83 -18.18 -47.71
CA ARG A 314 28.64 -18.05 -46.26
C ARG A 314 27.20 -17.82 -45.86
N THR A 315 26.42 -17.04 -46.62
CA THR A 315 24.99 -16.87 -46.33
C THR A 315 24.23 -18.19 -46.53
N LEU A 316 24.64 -19.04 -47.47
CA LEU A 316 24.05 -20.37 -47.67
C LEU A 316 24.47 -21.36 -46.57
N GLU A 317 25.70 -21.29 -46.08
CA GLU A 317 26.17 -22.07 -44.92
C GLU A 317 25.47 -21.61 -43.63
N GLU A 318 25.25 -20.30 -43.45
CA GLU A 318 24.49 -19.73 -42.33
C GLU A 318 22.98 -19.99 -42.45
N ALA A 319 22.42 -20.16 -43.65
CA ALA A 319 21.01 -20.53 -43.85
C ALA A 319 20.70 -21.98 -43.42
N GLY A 320 21.72 -22.81 -43.16
CA GLY A 320 21.58 -24.10 -42.47
C GLY A 320 21.39 -23.98 -40.95
N SER A 321 21.46 -22.77 -40.40
CA SER A 321 21.17 -22.49 -38.98
C SER A 321 19.65 -22.37 -38.77
N PRO A 322 19.11 -22.76 -37.60
CA PRO A 322 17.70 -22.54 -37.28
C PRO A 322 17.36 -21.06 -37.48
N GLN A 323 16.28 -20.79 -38.22
CA GLN A 323 15.75 -19.43 -38.38
C GLN A 323 15.67 -18.74 -37.01
N PRO A 324 15.95 -17.42 -36.94
CA PRO A 324 15.73 -16.68 -35.70
C PRO A 324 14.29 -16.93 -35.24
N PRO A 325 14.08 -17.30 -33.97
CA PRO A 325 12.76 -17.64 -33.48
C PRO A 325 11.81 -16.49 -33.79
N PRO A 326 10.59 -16.79 -34.28
CA PRO A 326 9.62 -15.75 -34.55
C PRO A 326 9.47 -14.88 -33.29
N PRO A 327 9.31 -13.57 -33.47
CA PRO A 327 9.21 -12.65 -32.35
C PRO A 327 8.13 -13.12 -31.36
N CYS A 328 8.54 -13.27 -30.10
CA CYS A 328 7.72 -13.77 -29.02
C CYS A 328 7.11 -12.58 -28.25
N LEU A 329 5.79 -12.56 -28.13
CA LEU A 329 5.08 -11.72 -27.19
C LEU A 329 4.87 -12.53 -25.91
N GLU A 330 5.53 -12.13 -24.83
CA GLU A 330 5.38 -12.77 -23.53
C GLU A 330 4.29 -12.05 -22.73
N GLU A 331 3.24 -12.76 -22.35
CA GLU A 331 2.22 -12.32 -21.39
C GLU A 331 2.15 -13.35 -20.27
N THR A 332 2.36 -12.94 -19.03
CA THR A 332 2.34 -13.84 -17.88
C THR A 332 0.96 -13.87 -17.21
N PHE A 333 0.45 -15.07 -16.96
CA PHE A 333 -0.78 -15.33 -16.23
C PHE A 333 -0.50 -16.13 -14.94
N ASP A 334 -1.33 -15.92 -13.92
CA ASP A 334 -1.07 -16.44 -12.57
C ASP A 334 -1.43 -17.94 -12.43
N SER A 335 -2.20 -18.48 -13.38
CA SER A 335 -2.69 -19.86 -13.34
C SER A 335 -2.89 -20.46 -14.73
N GLN A 336 -2.88 -21.79 -14.81
CA GLN A 336 -3.19 -22.51 -16.06
C GLN A 336 -4.60 -22.19 -16.57
N ASP A 337 -5.56 -22.02 -15.66
CA ASP A 337 -6.94 -21.65 -15.99
C ASP A 337 -7.05 -20.28 -16.68
N GLU A 338 -6.17 -19.34 -16.33
CA GLU A 338 -6.08 -18.06 -17.02
C GLU A 338 -5.40 -18.19 -18.38
N CYS A 339 -4.39 -19.04 -18.52
CA CYS A 339 -3.82 -19.36 -19.84
C CYS A 339 -4.88 -19.97 -20.77
N ASP A 340 -5.75 -20.84 -20.25
CA ASP A 340 -6.85 -21.43 -21.02
C ASP A 340 -7.93 -20.39 -21.35
N ALA A 341 -8.24 -19.47 -20.43
CA ALA A 341 -9.10 -18.33 -20.74
C ALA A 341 -8.48 -17.40 -21.81
N ALA A 342 -7.17 -17.18 -21.78
CA ALA A 342 -6.46 -16.40 -22.79
C ALA A 342 -6.50 -17.06 -24.17
N ARG A 343 -6.39 -18.39 -24.24
CA ARG A 343 -6.62 -19.16 -25.48
C ARG A 343 -8.03 -18.95 -26.03
N LEU A 344 -9.05 -18.95 -25.17
CA LEU A 344 -10.43 -18.67 -25.58
C LEU A 344 -10.59 -17.23 -26.10
N VAL A 345 -9.92 -16.25 -25.49
CA VAL A 345 -9.92 -14.86 -25.97
C VAL A 345 -9.27 -14.75 -27.36
N VAL A 346 -8.10 -15.36 -27.57
CA VAL A 346 -7.43 -15.38 -28.89
C VAL A 346 -8.33 -16.05 -29.92
N ARG A 347 -8.91 -17.21 -29.60
CA ARG A 347 -9.85 -17.90 -30.48
C ARG A 347 -11.05 -17.01 -30.84
N CYS A 348 -11.59 -16.28 -29.87
CA CYS A 348 -12.68 -15.33 -30.11
C CYS A 348 -12.27 -14.17 -31.02
N MET A 349 -11.00 -13.74 -31.02
CA MET A 349 -10.52 -12.73 -31.99
C MET A 349 -10.63 -13.26 -33.42
N TYR A 350 -10.24 -14.51 -33.68
CA TYR A 350 -10.37 -15.13 -35.00
C TYR A 350 -11.81 -15.48 -35.41
N GLU A 351 -12.61 -15.99 -34.46
CA GLU A 351 -13.96 -16.47 -34.74
C GLU A 351 -15.00 -15.32 -34.71
N GLY A 352 -14.64 -14.18 -34.13
CA GLY A 352 -15.52 -13.01 -33.94
C GLY A 352 -16.61 -13.20 -32.89
N LYS A 353 -16.67 -14.36 -32.22
CA LYS A 353 -17.65 -14.68 -31.18
C LYS A 353 -17.08 -15.67 -30.17
N LEU A 354 -17.57 -15.60 -28.93
CA LEU A 354 -17.26 -16.60 -27.91
C LEU A 354 -18.00 -17.90 -28.24
N ALA A 355 -17.30 -19.04 -28.14
CA ALA A 355 -17.89 -20.35 -28.41
C ALA A 355 -19.10 -20.61 -27.48
N GLU A 356 -20.21 -21.10 -28.03
CA GLU A 356 -21.44 -21.37 -27.26
C GLU A 356 -21.26 -22.43 -26.15
N GLU A 357 -20.17 -23.18 -26.22
CA GLU A 357 -19.80 -24.22 -25.25
C GLU A 357 -19.28 -23.63 -23.93
N VAL A 358 -18.84 -22.37 -23.92
CA VAL A 358 -18.32 -21.69 -22.71
C VAL A 358 -19.48 -21.22 -21.84
N LYS A 359 -20.11 -22.15 -21.12
CA LYS A 359 -21.22 -21.88 -20.19
C LYS A 359 -20.81 -21.89 -18.73
N ASP A 360 -19.59 -22.33 -18.42
CA ASP A 360 -19.08 -22.34 -17.06
C ASP A 360 -18.89 -20.88 -16.57
N PRO A 361 -19.54 -20.47 -15.46
CA PRO A 361 -19.51 -19.09 -15.00
C PRO A 361 -18.10 -18.60 -14.67
N LEU A 362 -17.27 -19.46 -14.06
CA LEU A 362 -15.93 -19.08 -13.65
C LEU A 362 -15.03 -18.87 -14.88
N THR A 363 -15.16 -19.74 -15.88
CA THR A 363 -14.49 -19.59 -17.17
C THR A 363 -14.91 -18.29 -17.85
N LEU A 364 -16.20 -17.95 -17.87
CA LEU A 364 -16.69 -16.67 -18.41
C LEU A 364 -16.09 -15.46 -17.69
N ALA A 365 -15.99 -15.51 -16.36
CA ALA A 365 -15.37 -14.45 -15.57
C ALA A 365 -13.88 -14.29 -15.89
N ARG A 366 -13.15 -15.41 -16.05
CA ARG A 366 -11.73 -15.41 -16.44
C ARG A 366 -11.53 -14.86 -17.85
N VAL A 367 -12.35 -15.27 -18.80
CA VAL A 367 -12.33 -14.73 -20.19
C VAL A 367 -12.60 -13.23 -20.18
N CYS A 368 -13.59 -12.78 -19.40
CA CYS A 368 -13.90 -11.36 -19.25
C CYS A 368 -12.70 -10.55 -18.71
N ARG A 369 -12.02 -11.08 -17.69
CA ARG A 369 -10.80 -10.50 -17.11
C ARG A 369 -9.62 -10.45 -18.08
N VAL A 370 -9.36 -11.52 -18.85
CA VAL A 370 -8.29 -11.50 -19.85
C VAL A 370 -8.64 -10.54 -21.01
N ALA A 371 -9.89 -10.54 -21.46
CA ALA A 371 -10.37 -9.61 -22.48
C ALA A 371 -10.19 -8.15 -22.03
N GLU A 372 -10.48 -7.85 -20.76
CA GLU A 372 -10.28 -6.52 -20.19
C GLU A 372 -8.79 -6.14 -20.11
N ARG A 373 -7.94 -7.06 -19.63
CA ARG A 373 -6.48 -6.87 -19.59
C ARG A 373 -5.91 -6.55 -20.98
N TRP A 374 -6.50 -7.11 -22.03
CA TRP A 374 -6.16 -6.85 -23.44
C TRP A 374 -7.02 -5.77 -24.09
N ALA A 375 -7.84 -5.03 -23.35
CA ALA A 375 -8.71 -3.97 -23.89
C ALA A 375 -9.63 -4.43 -25.04
N PHE A 376 -10.11 -5.67 -25.00
CA PHE A 376 -11.06 -6.24 -25.95
C PHE A 376 -12.51 -6.07 -25.44
N SER A 377 -12.99 -4.83 -25.46
CA SER A 377 -14.23 -4.41 -24.79
C SER A 377 -15.49 -5.15 -25.25
N SER A 378 -15.60 -5.48 -26.54
CA SER A 378 -16.75 -6.22 -27.06
C SER A 378 -16.87 -7.64 -26.49
N LEU A 379 -15.73 -8.31 -26.24
CA LEU A 379 -15.72 -9.62 -25.60
C LEU A 379 -16.02 -9.52 -24.11
N SER A 380 -15.45 -8.54 -23.39
CA SER A 380 -15.78 -8.30 -21.97
C SER A 380 -17.29 -8.07 -21.78
N SER A 381 -17.89 -7.23 -22.64
CA SER A 381 -19.33 -6.99 -22.68
C SER A 381 -20.13 -8.26 -22.98
N SER A 382 -19.71 -9.06 -23.97
CA SER A 382 -20.36 -10.34 -24.30
C SER A 382 -20.31 -11.35 -23.15
N CYS A 383 -19.17 -11.47 -22.47
CA CYS A 383 -19.01 -12.36 -21.31
C CYS A 383 -19.91 -11.92 -20.15
N LEU A 384 -19.96 -10.62 -19.86
CA LEU A 384 -20.77 -10.08 -18.77
C LEU A 384 -22.26 -10.26 -19.04
N LYS A 385 -22.69 -10.10 -20.30
CA LYS A 385 -24.05 -10.41 -20.74
C LYS A 385 -24.39 -11.89 -20.56
N GLN A 386 -23.52 -12.79 -21.01
CA GLN A 386 -23.74 -14.23 -20.85
C GLN A 386 -23.83 -14.62 -19.37
N LEU A 387 -22.98 -14.06 -18.50
CA LEU A 387 -23.05 -14.23 -17.05
C LEU A 387 -24.39 -13.76 -16.46
N ALA A 388 -24.90 -12.61 -16.91
CA ALA A 388 -26.20 -12.10 -16.47
C ALA A 388 -27.37 -13.00 -16.91
N ASP A 389 -27.25 -13.60 -18.10
CA ASP A 389 -28.26 -14.48 -18.71
C ASP A 389 -28.24 -15.92 -18.14
N LEU A 390 -27.20 -16.32 -17.41
CA LEU A 390 -27.10 -17.67 -16.84
C LEU A 390 -28.27 -17.97 -15.88
N PRO A 391 -28.91 -19.16 -15.97
CA PRO A 391 -29.97 -19.57 -15.05
C PRO A 391 -29.44 -19.72 -13.61
N PRO A 392 -30.26 -19.48 -12.57
CA PRO A 392 -29.79 -19.51 -11.17
C PRO A 392 -29.17 -20.85 -10.76
N SER A 393 -29.62 -21.95 -11.37
CA SER A 393 -29.11 -23.30 -11.14
C SER A 393 -27.68 -23.51 -11.61
N GLN A 394 -27.19 -22.68 -12.55
CA GLN A 394 -25.81 -22.73 -13.04
C GLN A 394 -24.88 -21.80 -12.29
N LEU A 395 -25.39 -21.02 -11.33
CA LEU A 395 -24.61 -20.09 -10.54
C LEU A 395 -24.85 -20.31 -9.05
N PRO A 396 -24.47 -21.49 -8.51
CA PRO A 396 -24.56 -21.74 -7.07
C PRO A 396 -23.77 -20.68 -6.30
N ALA A 397 -24.17 -20.42 -5.05
CA ALA A 397 -23.62 -19.30 -4.27
C ALA A 397 -22.08 -19.36 -4.10
N GLU A 398 -21.51 -20.56 -4.03
CA GLU A 398 -20.04 -20.77 -3.99
C GLU A 398 -19.37 -20.30 -5.28
N GLN A 399 -19.92 -20.66 -6.45
CA GLN A 399 -19.40 -20.19 -7.74
C GLN A 399 -19.66 -18.69 -7.94
N LEU A 400 -20.78 -18.16 -7.46
CA LEU A 400 -21.06 -16.72 -7.52
C LEU A 400 -19.95 -15.91 -6.82
N VAL A 401 -19.48 -16.35 -5.65
CA VAL A 401 -18.38 -15.69 -4.95
C VAL A 401 -17.10 -15.73 -5.79
N LEU A 402 -16.76 -16.88 -6.37
CA LEU A 402 -15.57 -17.01 -7.22
C LEU A 402 -15.67 -16.15 -8.49
N VAL A 403 -16.84 -16.08 -9.10
CA VAL A 403 -17.12 -15.20 -10.26
C VAL A 403 -16.93 -13.73 -9.86
N LEU A 404 -17.51 -13.30 -8.74
CA LEU A 404 -17.37 -11.93 -8.25
C LEU A 404 -15.92 -11.57 -7.91
N GLN A 405 -15.13 -12.51 -7.38
CA GLN A 405 -13.71 -12.33 -7.11
C GLN A 405 -12.84 -12.30 -8.37
N THR A 406 -13.32 -12.89 -9.47
CA THR A 406 -12.56 -13.01 -10.72
C THR A 406 -12.86 -11.89 -11.71
N LEU A 407 -14.05 -11.30 -11.65
CA LEU A 407 -14.43 -10.19 -12.55
C LEU A 407 -13.57 -8.95 -12.27
N PRO A 408 -13.06 -8.27 -13.31
CA PRO A 408 -12.27 -7.06 -13.14
C PRO A 408 -13.17 -5.89 -12.74
N ASP A 409 -12.67 -4.99 -11.88
CA ASP A 409 -13.43 -3.82 -11.38
C ASP A 409 -13.94 -2.90 -12.49
N SER A 410 -13.21 -2.80 -13.60
CA SER A 410 -13.56 -2.01 -14.77
C SER A 410 -14.81 -2.52 -15.50
N CYS A 411 -15.24 -3.76 -15.25
CA CYS A 411 -16.56 -4.23 -15.69
C CYS A 411 -17.68 -3.32 -15.16
N ALA A 412 -17.47 -2.62 -14.04
CA ALA A 412 -18.44 -1.67 -13.51
C ALA A 412 -18.83 -0.54 -14.47
N LEU A 413 -18.01 -0.27 -15.47
CA LEU A 413 -18.22 0.76 -16.49
C LEU A 413 -19.00 0.27 -17.71
N LEU A 414 -19.19 -1.05 -17.85
CA LEU A 414 -19.92 -1.63 -18.99
C LEU A 414 -21.43 -1.50 -18.77
N PRO A 415 -22.23 -1.20 -19.82
CA PRO A 415 -23.68 -1.07 -19.67
C PRO A 415 -24.34 -2.37 -19.20
N GLU A 416 -23.78 -3.54 -19.54
CA GLU A 416 -24.25 -4.85 -19.08
C GLU A 416 -24.05 -5.08 -17.58
N HIS A 417 -23.18 -4.29 -16.93
CA HIS A 417 -22.92 -4.42 -15.50
C HIS A 417 -24.15 -4.14 -14.66
N GLN A 418 -25.03 -3.23 -15.08
CA GLN A 418 -26.28 -3.00 -14.36
C GLN A 418 -27.14 -4.27 -14.34
N GLN A 419 -27.24 -4.98 -15.46
CA GLN A 419 -27.98 -6.25 -15.54
C GLN A 419 -27.32 -7.34 -14.70
N TRP A 420 -25.99 -7.45 -14.74
CA TRP A 420 -25.25 -8.35 -13.87
C TRP A 420 -25.46 -8.00 -12.39
N GLN A 421 -25.43 -6.73 -12.00
CA GLN A 421 -25.70 -6.30 -10.63
C GLN A 421 -27.13 -6.62 -10.20
N GLU A 422 -28.14 -6.27 -10.99
CA GLU A 422 -29.54 -6.62 -10.72
C GLU A 422 -29.71 -8.13 -10.58
N ARG A 423 -28.99 -8.90 -11.40
CA ARG A 423 -28.94 -10.36 -11.31
C ARG A 423 -28.30 -10.83 -10.02
N VAL A 424 -27.13 -10.32 -9.65
CA VAL A 424 -26.44 -10.65 -8.39
C VAL A 424 -27.28 -10.26 -7.20
N HIS A 425 -28.00 -9.13 -7.23
CA HIS A 425 -28.93 -8.74 -6.15
C HIS A 425 -30.15 -9.68 -6.10
N SER A 426 -30.72 -10.04 -7.25
CA SER A 426 -31.83 -11.00 -7.35
C SER A 426 -31.40 -12.38 -6.86
N LEU A 427 -30.20 -12.83 -7.24
CA LEU A 427 -29.58 -14.06 -6.79
C LEU A 427 -29.21 -13.96 -5.31
N ALA A 428 -28.69 -12.85 -4.80
CA ALA A 428 -28.40 -12.69 -3.38
C ALA A 428 -29.68 -12.78 -2.53
N GLY A 429 -30.77 -12.18 -3.01
CA GLY A 429 -32.10 -12.29 -2.40
C GLY A 429 -32.71 -13.68 -2.51
N LYS A 430 -32.47 -14.43 -3.60
CA LYS A 430 -33.02 -15.79 -3.81
C LYS A 430 -32.15 -16.91 -3.24
N LEU A 431 -30.84 -16.77 -3.28
CA LEU A 431 -29.84 -17.75 -2.88
C LEU A 431 -29.52 -17.69 -1.39
N ASN A 432 -30.14 -16.79 -0.61
CA ASN A 432 -29.74 -16.61 0.77
C ASN A 432 -28.21 -16.37 0.85
N ALA A 433 -27.68 -15.44 0.04
CA ALA A 433 -26.24 -15.15 0.04
C ALA A 433 -25.77 -14.66 1.43
N LEU A 434 -26.67 -14.04 2.19
CA LEU A 434 -26.40 -13.69 3.58
C LEU A 434 -26.09 -14.93 4.43
N PRO A 435 -26.89 -16.01 4.47
CA PRO A 435 -26.47 -17.27 5.10
C PRO A 435 -25.12 -17.84 4.66
N LEU A 436 -24.72 -17.72 3.39
CA LEU A 436 -23.38 -18.16 2.95
C LEU A 436 -22.28 -17.23 3.47
N LEU A 437 -22.47 -15.91 3.37
CA LEU A 437 -21.57 -14.92 3.96
C LEU A 437 -21.44 -15.09 5.47
N LEU A 438 -22.54 -15.40 6.16
CA LEU A 438 -22.55 -15.69 7.59
C LEU A 438 -21.93 -17.05 7.91
N HIS A 439 -22.05 -18.03 7.02
CA HIS A 439 -21.38 -19.32 7.19
C HIS A 439 -19.85 -19.18 7.09
N LEU A 440 -19.37 -18.42 6.10
CA LEU A 440 -17.94 -18.24 5.84
C LEU A 440 -17.30 -17.16 6.73
N TYR A 441 -18.03 -16.07 6.98
CA TYR A 441 -17.51 -14.86 7.63
C TYR A 441 -18.34 -14.42 8.85
N GLY A 442 -19.30 -15.22 9.30
CA GLY A 442 -20.10 -14.88 10.49
C GLY A 442 -19.29 -14.95 11.78
N ASP A 443 -18.22 -15.75 11.80
CA ASP A 443 -17.25 -15.76 12.90
C ASP A 443 -16.17 -14.70 12.66
N VAL A 444 -16.44 -13.49 13.14
CA VAL A 444 -15.60 -12.30 12.89
C VAL A 444 -14.18 -12.50 13.40
N HIS A 445 -14.02 -13.16 14.54
CA HIS A 445 -12.70 -13.42 15.12
C HIS A 445 -11.90 -14.43 14.29
N ALA A 446 -12.55 -15.47 13.75
CA ALA A 446 -11.89 -16.41 12.84
C ALA A 446 -11.41 -15.71 11.55
N VAL A 447 -12.23 -14.80 11.01
CA VAL A 447 -11.84 -14.00 9.85
C VAL A 447 -10.65 -13.11 10.17
N ILE A 448 -10.66 -12.39 11.30
CA ILE A 448 -9.54 -11.51 11.70
C ILE A 448 -8.25 -12.31 11.92
N THR A 449 -8.30 -13.54 12.43
CA THR A 449 -7.10 -14.31 12.76
C THR A 449 -6.53 -15.11 11.58
N SER A 450 -7.38 -15.54 10.64
CA SER A 450 -6.97 -16.31 9.46
C SER A 450 -6.55 -15.39 8.31
N ALA A 451 -5.27 -15.44 7.91
CA ALA A 451 -4.77 -14.66 6.77
C ALA A 451 -5.56 -14.91 5.49
N GLN A 452 -5.90 -16.17 5.19
CA GLN A 452 -6.68 -16.54 4.01
C GLN A 452 -8.11 -15.96 4.05
N LEU A 453 -8.79 -16.05 5.21
CA LEU A 453 -10.12 -15.48 5.35
C LEU A 453 -10.08 -13.95 5.27
N ARG A 454 -9.06 -13.29 5.85
CA ARG A 454 -8.86 -11.84 5.69
C ARG A 454 -8.71 -11.46 4.22
N THR A 455 -7.83 -12.15 3.49
CA THR A 455 -7.59 -11.85 2.07
C THR A 455 -8.86 -12.02 1.26
N THR A 456 -9.60 -13.12 1.45
CA THR A 456 -10.88 -13.33 0.72
C THR A 456 -11.97 -12.34 1.14
N PHE A 457 -12.05 -11.98 2.43
CA PHE A 457 -12.97 -10.97 2.93
C PHE A 457 -12.69 -9.60 2.32
N GLN A 458 -11.41 -9.19 2.20
CA GLN A 458 -10.98 -7.95 1.56
C GLN A 458 -11.38 -7.83 0.09
N GLN A 459 -11.61 -8.96 -0.60
CA GLN A 459 -12.10 -9.00 -1.98
C GLN A 459 -13.63 -8.99 -2.08
N LEU A 460 -14.37 -8.92 -0.97
CA LEU A 460 -15.82 -8.81 -1.04
C LEU A 460 -16.24 -7.46 -1.65
N PRO A 461 -17.29 -7.41 -2.48
CA PRO A 461 -17.85 -6.16 -2.96
C PRO A 461 -18.55 -5.40 -1.83
N PHE A 462 -18.66 -4.08 -1.96
CA PHE A 462 -19.28 -3.21 -0.96
C PHE A 462 -20.65 -3.71 -0.47
N ALA A 463 -21.54 -4.11 -1.38
CA ALA A 463 -22.88 -4.58 -1.03
C ALA A 463 -22.87 -5.82 -0.12
N ALA A 464 -21.91 -6.73 -0.33
CA ALA A 464 -21.76 -7.91 0.52
C ALA A 464 -21.27 -7.53 1.93
N VAL A 465 -20.30 -6.62 2.03
CA VAL A 465 -19.81 -6.12 3.32
C VAL A 465 -20.89 -5.34 4.07
N GLN A 466 -21.70 -4.56 3.34
CA GLN A 466 -22.84 -3.85 3.93
C GLN A 466 -23.88 -4.82 4.50
N GLN A 467 -24.25 -5.86 3.77
CA GLN A 467 -25.19 -6.89 4.28
C GLN A 467 -24.59 -7.68 5.45
N TRP A 468 -23.32 -8.06 5.35
CA TRP A 468 -22.58 -8.72 6.42
C TRP A 468 -22.57 -7.88 7.70
N ALA A 469 -22.14 -6.61 7.60
CA ALA A 469 -22.08 -5.68 8.71
C ALA A 469 -23.47 -5.36 9.29
N GLY A 470 -24.54 -5.41 8.49
CA GLY A 470 -25.90 -5.23 8.98
C GLY A 470 -26.46 -6.41 9.78
N SER A 471 -25.85 -7.59 9.73
CA SER A 471 -26.48 -8.82 10.20
C SER A 471 -26.40 -9.06 11.71
N ASP A 472 -27.55 -9.35 12.33
CA ASP A 472 -27.63 -9.80 13.74
C ASP A 472 -27.04 -11.19 13.98
N ALA A 473 -26.86 -11.98 12.92
CA ALA A 473 -26.38 -13.35 13.01
C ALA A 473 -24.84 -13.47 13.08
N LEU A 474 -24.10 -12.35 13.01
CA LEU A 474 -22.66 -12.37 13.24
C LEU A 474 -22.35 -12.82 14.68
N THR A 475 -21.37 -13.70 14.80
CA THR A 475 -20.72 -14.05 16.07
C THR A 475 -19.48 -13.20 16.26
N VAL A 476 -19.50 -12.36 17.30
CA VAL A 476 -18.44 -11.40 17.61
C VAL A 476 -17.97 -11.56 19.05
N ASP A 477 -16.72 -11.23 19.33
CA ASP A 477 -16.24 -11.03 20.70
C ASP A 477 -16.73 -9.68 21.27
N SER A 478 -16.75 -8.64 20.43
CA SER A 478 -17.29 -7.32 20.70
C SER A 478 -17.59 -6.60 19.38
N GLU A 479 -18.35 -5.50 19.43
CA GLU A 479 -18.57 -4.67 18.24
C GLU A 479 -17.24 -4.05 17.73
N ASN A 480 -16.21 -3.94 18.58
CA ASN A 480 -14.87 -3.47 18.18
C ASN A 480 -14.29 -4.31 17.03
N SER A 481 -14.49 -5.63 17.05
CA SER A 481 -13.98 -6.53 16.01
C SER A 481 -14.72 -6.37 14.69
N VAL A 482 -15.98 -5.97 14.71
CA VAL A 482 -16.71 -5.60 13.48
C VAL A 482 -16.05 -4.37 12.86
N VAL A 483 -15.74 -3.35 13.68
CA VAL A 483 -15.06 -2.13 13.21
C VAL A 483 -13.66 -2.43 12.68
N GLU A 484 -12.89 -3.28 13.36
CA GLU A 484 -11.55 -3.67 12.88
C GLU A 484 -11.63 -4.46 11.57
N LEU A 485 -12.60 -5.38 11.41
CA LEU A 485 -12.73 -6.13 10.17
C LEU A 485 -13.23 -5.26 9.00
N ILE A 486 -14.12 -4.29 9.24
CA ILE A 486 -14.46 -3.28 8.22
C ILE A 486 -13.24 -2.42 7.90
N SER A 487 -12.42 -2.07 8.89
CA SER A 487 -11.18 -1.30 8.68
C SER A 487 -10.16 -2.08 7.84
N LEU A 488 -10.04 -3.38 8.07
CA LEU A 488 -9.22 -4.28 7.25
C LEU A 488 -9.73 -4.35 5.81
N TRP A 489 -11.05 -4.41 5.61
CA TRP A 489 -11.65 -4.36 4.28
C TRP A 489 -11.42 -3.00 3.59
N MET A 490 -11.60 -1.90 4.32
CA MET A 490 -11.31 -0.52 3.86
C MET A 490 -9.86 -0.33 3.41
N ALA A 491 -8.92 -1.04 4.03
CA ALA A 491 -7.51 -1.05 3.64
C ALA A 491 -7.22 -1.95 2.42
N GLY A 492 -8.13 -2.85 2.07
CA GLY A 492 -8.07 -3.72 0.90
C GLY A 492 -8.36 -2.98 -0.43
N PRO A 493 -8.18 -3.66 -1.57
CA PRO A 493 -8.36 -3.05 -2.90
C PRO A 493 -9.78 -2.49 -3.09
N ASN A 494 -10.80 -3.28 -2.76
CA ASN A 494 -12.20 -2.86 -2.90
C ASN A 494 -12.59 -1.73 -1.95
N GLY A 495 -12.06 -1.75 -0.72
CA GLY A 495 -12.38 -0.76 0.30
C GLY A 495 -11.69 0.59 0.07
N LYS A 496 -10.48 0.61 -0.50
CA LYS A 496 -9.75 1.84 -0.84
C LYS A 496 -10.54 2.72 -1.83
N GLY A 497 -11.27 2.09 -2.75
CA GLY A 497 -12.12 2.76 -3.73
C GLY A 497 -13.44 3.30 -3.18
N CYS A 498 -13.79 3.07 -1.90
CA CYS A 498 -15.08 3.49 -1.38
C CYS A 498 -15.27 5.00 -1.39
N SER A 499 -16.42 5.41 -1.94
CA SER A 499 -16.89 6.80 -1.86
C SER A 499 -17.18 7.19 -0.41
N TRP A 500 -17.25 8.50 -0.16
CA TRP A 500 -17.59 9.00 1.17
C TRP A 500 -18.99 8.55 1.64
N VAL A 501 -19.96 8.47 0.71
CA VAL A 501 -21.31 7.98 0.99
C VAL A 501 -21.30 6.51 1.42
N GLN A 502 -20.50 5.66 0.77
CA GLN A 502 -20.34 4.26 1.14
C GLN A 502 -19.70 4.10 2.52
N LYS A 503 -18.68 4.91 2.83
CA LYS A 503 -18.04 4.94 4.15
C LYS A 503 -19.02 5.35 5.25
N GLN A 504 -19.86 6.34 4.99
CA GLN A 504 -20.94 6.74 5.89
C GLN A 504 -21.96 5.61 6.08
N GLN A 505 -22.39 4.94 5.00
CA GLN A 505 -23.31 3.81 5.09
C GLN A 505 -22.77 2.67 5.96
N LEU A 506 -21.49 2.32 5.84
CA LEU A 506 -20.86 1.31 6.70
C LEU A 506 -20.71 1.80 8.15
N SER A 507 -20.39 3.08 8.36
CA SER A 507 -20.33 3.68 9.70
C SER A 507 -21.68 3.60 10.42
N CYS A 508 -22.78 3.79 9.69
CA CYS A 508 -24.15 3.67 10.20
C CYS A 508 -24.56 2.23 10.58
N LEU A 509 -23.80 1.21 10.18
CA LEU A 509 -24.07 -0.19 10.55
C LEU A 509 -23.36 -0.63 11.83
N VAL A 510 -22.44 0.18 12.35
CA VAL A 510 -21.73 -0.09 13.60
C VAL A 510 -22.64 0.24 14.78
N ARG A 511 -22.79 -0.72 15.70
CA ARG A 511 -23.61 -0.56 16.91
C ARG A 511 -22.80 0.15 18.00
N VAL A 512 -22.65 1.47 17.85
CA VAL A 512 -21.81 2.32 18.70
C VAL A 512 -22.00 2.08 20.20
N GLN A 513 -23.24 1.85 20.64
CA GLN A 513 -23.61 1.57 22.03
C GLN A 513 -22.98 0.29 22.61
N HIS A 514 -22.48 -0.60 21.75
CA HIS A 514 -21.81 -1.87 22.12
C HIS A 514 -20.28 -1.83 21.88
N LEU A 515 -19.73 -0.69 21.47
CA LEU A 515 -18.28 -0.49 21.43
C LEU A 515 -17.74 -0.32 22.84
N SER A 516 -16.50 -0.75 23.07
CA SER A 516 -15.86 -0.46 24.35
C SER A 516 -15.53 1.05 24.45
N PRO A 517 -15.68 1.66 25.64
CA PRO A 517 -15.45 3.11 25.79
C PRO A 517 -14.03 3.53 25.39
N ALA A 518 -13.04 2.71 25.76
CA ALA A 518 -11.63 2.94 25.39
C ALA A 518 -11.41 2.87 23.87
N TYR A 519 -12.07 1.93 23.18
CA TYR A 519 -11.98 1.82 21.73
C TYR A 519 -12.64 3.02 21.05
N ALA A 520 -13.83 3.40 21.50
CA ALA A 520 -14.52 4.58 21.00
C ALA A 520 -13.69 5.86 21.20
N GLN A 521 -13.01 6.01 22.34
CA GLN A 521 -12.25 7.21 22.67
C GLN A 521 -10.91 7.31 21.92
N VAL A 522 -10.20 6.20 21.78
CA VAL A 522 -8.82 6.22 21.25
C VAL A 522 -8.77 5.81 19.78
N ARG A 523 -9.51 4.76 19.41
CA ARG A 523 -9.36 4.13 18.10
C ARG A 523 -10.27 4.74 17.05
N LEU A 524 -11.57 4.90 17.32
CA LEU A 524 -12.52 5.45 16.33
C LEU A 524 -12.06 6.80 15.72
N PRO A 525 -11.56 7.79 16.49
CA PRO A 525 -11.14 9.07 15.92
C PRO A 525 -9.96 8.96 14.93
N SER A 526 -9.17 7.88 15.01
CA SER A 526 -8.05 7.62 14.10
C SER A 526 -8.49 6.97 12.77
N LEU A 527 -9.72 6.43 12.70
CA LEU A 527 -10.23 5.74 11.52
C LEU A 527 -10.80 6.76 10.53
N LYS A 528 -10.01 7.12 9.51
CA LYS A 528 -10.40 8.10 8.47
C LYS A 528 -11.70 7.76 7.72
N TRP A 529 -12.11 6.50 7.70
CA TRP A 529 -13.33 6.06 7.03
C TRP A 529 -14.57 6.17 7.94
N PHE A 530 -14.39 6.18 9.27
CA PHE A 530 -15.50 6.14 10.21
C PHE A 530 -16.04 7.56 10.43
N HIS A 531 -17.23 7.83 9.92
CA HIS A 531 -17.89 9.11 10.08
C HIS A 531 -19.39 8.92 10.21
N ILE A 532 -19.94 9.47 11.29
CA ILE A 532 -21.37 9.51 11.54
C ILE A 532 -21.87 10.93 11.27
N LEU A 533 -22.72 11.09 10.27
CA LEU A 533 -23.27 12.41 9.94
C LEU A 533 -24.11 12.95 11.10
N GLY A 534 -23.73 14.13 11.59
CA GLY A 534 -24.42 14.81 12.69
C GLY A 534 -23.97 14.40 14.10
N ALA A 535 -23.06 13.43 14.26
CA ALA A 535 -22.50 13.09 15.56
C ALA A 535 -21.02 13.48 15.62
N GLN A 536 -20.67 14.32 16.60
CA GLN A 536 -19.27 14.55 16.94
C GLN A 536 -18.68 13.34 17.68
N ASN A 537 -17.36 13.16 17.62
CA ASN A 537 -16.68 11.99 18.21
C ASN A 537 -16.92 11.87 19.72
N ASP A 538 -16.98 12.98 20.45
CA ASP A 538 -17.30 13.03 21.88
C ASP A 538 -18.69 12.44 22.17
N ILE A 539 -19.67 12.68 21.31
CA ILE A 539 -21.02 12.10 21.43
C ILE A 539 -21.00 10.59 21.18
N VAL A 540 -20.24 10.13 20.18
CA VAL A 540 -20.04 8.70 19.88
C VAL A 540 -19.38 7.99 21.08
N VAL A 541 -18.37 8.62 21.68
CA VAL A 541 -17.70 8.13 22.89
C VAL A 541 -18.65 8.09 24.08
N LEU A 542 -19.48 9.11 24.26
CA LEU A 542 -20.47 9.17 25.33
C LEU A 542 -21.49 8.03 25.20
N ALA A 543 -21.98 7.78 23.99
CA ALA A 543 -22.93 6.70 23.73
C ALA A 543 -22.34 5.31 23.99
N ALA A 544 -21.09 5.07 23.58
CA ALA A 544 -20.38 3.84 23.92
C ALA A 544 -20.16 3.71 25.45
N SER A 545 -19.84 4.82 26.13
CA SER A 545 -19.57 4.86 27.58
C SER A 545 -20.81 4.58 28.42
N CYS A 546 -21.94 5.13 28.02
CA CYS A 546 -23.16 5.05 28.80
C CYS A 546 -24.11 3.94 28.33
N ARG A 547 -23.75 3.21 27.25
CA ARG A 547 -24.61 2.22 26.58
C ARG A 547 -26.00 2.76 26.23
N TYR A 548 -26.12 4.08 26.09
CA TYR A 548 -27.36 4.70 25.66
C TYR A 548 -27.49 4.54 24.15
N GLY A 549 -28.70 4.23 23.70
CA GLY A 549 -29.04 4.41 22.30
C GLY A 549 -28.80 5.88 21.91
N MET A 550 -28.32 6.12 20.71
CA MET A 550 -28.02 7.45 20.15
C MET A 550 -29.29 8.29 19.86
N ALA A 551 -30.41 7.99 20.52
CA ALA A 551 -31.67 8.69 20.35
C ALA A 551 -31.52 10.14 20.84
N GLY A 552 -31.61 11.10 19.92
CA GLY A 552 -31.41 12.53 20.17
C GLY A 552 -30.10 13.10 19.65
N VAL A 553 -29.18 12.26 19.16
CA VAL A 553 -27.95 12.75 18.50
C VAL A 553 -28.22 13.15 17.05
N CYS A 554 -29.10 12.43 16.36
CA CYS A 554 -29.60 12.88 15.06
C CYS A 554 -30.55 14.06 15.27
N ALA A 555 -30.20 15.22 14.70
CA ALA A 555 -31.00 16.44 14.75
C ALA A 555 -32.42 16.26 14.18
N VAL A 556 -32.62 15.23 13.36
CA VAL A 556 -33.91 14.86 12.77
C VAL A 556 -34.44 13.59 13.46
N PRO A 557 -35.55 13.69 14.22
CA PRO A 557 -36.22 12.52 14.77
C PRO A 557 -36.65 11.58 13.63
N GLY A 558 -36.13 10.35 13.63
CA GLY A 558 -36.40 9.34 12.59
C GLY A 558 -35.19 8.97 11.72
N ASP A 559 -34.12 9.77 11.75
CA ASP A 559 -32.91 9.53 10.92
C ASP A 559 -31.84 8.70 11.64
N ALA A 560 -32.09 8.28 12.88
CA ALA A 560 -31.16 7.43 13.62
C ALA A 560 -31.02 6.08 12.89
N PRO A 561 -29.79 5.68 12.50
CA PRO A 561 -29.57 4.38 11.88
C PRO A 561 -30.12 3.23 12.74
N PRO A 562 -30.83 2.26 12.15
CA PRO A 562 -31.42 1.13 12.89
C PRO A 562 -30.41 0.39 13.79
N ALA A 563 -29.15 0.29 13.35
CA ALA A 563 -28.07 -0.36 14.09
C ALA A 563 -27.82 0.26 15.48
N TRP A 564 -28.10 1.55 15.68
CA TRP A 564 -27.86 2.23 16.96
C TRP A 564 -28.90 1.92 18.03
N SER A 565 -30.01 1.33 17.61
CA SER A 565 -31.04 0.77 18.49
C SER A 565 -31.01 -0.76 18.53
N ALA A 566 -30.16 -1.38 17.71
CA ALA A 566 -30.09 -2.83 17.62
C ALA A 566 -29.51 -3.45 18.91
N ALA A 567 -29.98 -4.65 19.22
CA ALA A 567 -29.43 -5.49 20.28
C ALA A 567 -27.93 -5.78 20.03
N PRO A 568 -27.15 -6.23 21.03
CA PRO A 568 -25.83 -6.77 20.79
C PRO A 568 -25.89 -7.92 19.78
N ARG A 569 -24.86 -8.05 18.94
CA ARG A 569 -24.70 -9.24 18.08
C ARG A 569 -24.48 -10.48 18.94
N LYS A 570 -24.63 -11.66 18.35
CA LYS A 570 -24.43 -12.93 19.06
C LYS A 570 -22.99 -12.96 19.61
N PRO A 571 -22.79 -13.04 20.94
CA PRO A 571 -21.45 -13.16 21.48
C PRO A 571 -20.84 -14.50 21.06
N LEU A 572 -19.53 -14.52 20.85
CA LEU A 572 -18.78 -15.77 20.70
C LEU A 572 -19.01 -16.64 21.94
N ASP A 573 -19.14 -17.96 21.73
CA ASP A 573 -19.29 -18.90 22.84
C ASP A 573 -18.15 -18.70 23.85
N SER A 574 -18.45 -18.65 25.15
CA SER A 574 -17.45 -18.27 26.15
C SER A 574 -16.29 -19.28 26.22
N ALA A 575 -16.52 -20.57 25.96
CA ALA A 575 -15.45 -21.55 25.93
C ALA A 575 -14.58 -21.39 24.68
N GLU A 576 -15.21 -21.06 23.54
CA GLU A 576 -14.48 -20.75 22.31
C GLU A 576 -13.69 -19.44 22.42
N LEU A 577 -14.27 -18.40 23.04
CA LEU A 577 -13.59 -17.15 23.36
C LEU A 577 -12.40 -17.43 24.25
N LEU A 578 -12.54 -18.23 25.31
CA LEU A 578 -11.42 -18.64 26.17
C LEU A 578 -10.36 -19.38 25.37
N ARG A 579 -10.77 -20.34 24.51
CA ARG A 579 -9.85 -21.13 23.68
C ARG A 579 -9.00 -20.26 22.76
N ARG A 580 -9.60 -19.22 22.17
CA ARG A 580 -8.95 -18.30 21.22
C ARG A 580 -8.18 -17.16 21.89
N SER A 581 -8.68 -16.67 23.02
CA SER A 581 -7.98 -15.65 23.83
C SER A 581 -6.88 -16.23 24.70
N THR A 582 -6.86 -17.55 24.92
CA THR A 582 -5.73 -18.24 25.54
C THR A 582 -4.57 -18.27 24.56
N ILE A 583 -3.76 -17.21 24.60
CA ILE A 583 -2.43 -17.22 24.01
C ILE A 583 -1.64 -18.30 24.74
N ARG A 584 -1.50 -19.48 24.13
CA ARG A 584 -0.62 -20.53 24.64
C ARG A 584 0.81 -20.05 24.45
N TRP A 585 1.36 -19.44 25.50
CA TRP A 585 2.79 -19.24 25.66
C TRP A 585 3.45 -20.61 25.87
N GLY A 586 3.53 -21.38 24.80
CA GLY A 586 4.33 -22.61 24.75
C GLY A 586 5.80 -22.24 24.64
N VAL A 587 6.35 -21.59 25.66
CA VAL A 587 7.80 -21.39 25.76
C VAL A 587 8.37 -22.72 26.26
N PRO A 588 9.22 -23.42 25.49
CA PRO A 588 9.91 -24.61 25.96
C PRO A 588 10.57 -24.31 27.30
N ARG A 589 10.42 -25.21 28.29
CA ARG A 589 10.96 -25.01 29.65
C ARG A 589 12.43 -24.59 29.62
N GLN A 590 13.21 -25.13 28.69
CA GLN A 590 14.61 -24.76 28.51
C GLN A 590 14.78 -23.31 28.05
N GLN A 591 13.99 -22.83 27.08
CA GLN A 591 14.02 -21.42 26.68
C GLN A 591 13.61 -20.48 27.83
N LEU A 592 12.65 -20.87 28.67
CA LEU A 592 12.28 -20.07 29.84
C LEU A 592 13.41 -20.05 30.88
N VAL A 593 14.06 -21.18 31.12
CA VAL A 593 15.22 -21.28 32.00
C VAL A 593 16.40 -20.47 31.46
N ASP A 594 16.65 -20.51 30.15
CA ASP A 594 17.72 -19.76 29.50
C ASP A 594 17.42 -18.24 29.50
N LEU A 595 16.16 -17.85 29.28
CA LEU A 595 15.72 -16.45 29.40
C LEU A 595 15.91 -15.95 30.84
N LEU A 596 15.48 -16.74 31.83
CA LEU A 596 15.56 -16.44 33.27
C LEU A 596 17.00 -16.45 33.81
N ALA A 597 17.87 -17.25 33.21
CA ALA A 597 19.29 -17.31 33.54
C ALA A 597 20.12 -16.21 32.85
N SER A 598 19.61 -15.62 31.76
CA SER A 598 20.25 -14.46 31.15
C SER A 598 20.14 -13.26 32.10
N LYS A 599 21.28 -12.64 32.46
CA LYS A 599 21.34 -11.40 33.27
C LYS A 599 20.70 -10.17 32.58
N ASP A 600 20.02 -10.39 31.46
CA ASP A 600 19.54 -9.41 30.50
C ASP A 600 18.00 -9.25 30.55
N LEU A 601 17.31 -9.92 31.48
CA LEU A 601 15.85 -9.81 31.63
C LEU A 601 15.37 -8.39 31.97
N THR A 602 16.17 -7.63 32.72
CA THR A 602 15.86 -6.22 33.03
C THR A 602 15.89 -5.32 31.80
N THR A 603 16.55 -5.76 30.73
CA THR A 603 16.75 -5.02 29.48
C THR A 603 15.89 -5.56 28.34
N LYS A 604 15.49 -6.84 28.37
CA LYS A 604 14.83 -7.53 27.24
C LYS A 604 13.38 -7.95 27.44
N VAL A 605 12.81 -7.81 28.63
CA VAL A 605 11.35 -7.98 28.83
C VAL A 605 10.72 -6.65 29.21
N TYR A 606 10.66 -5.73 28.25
CA TYR A 606 9.57 -4.74 28.21
C TYR A 606 8.34 -5.43 27.60
N SER A 607 7.73 -6.35 28.36
CA SER A 607 6.29 -6.48 28.25
C SER A 607 5.73 -5.42 29.19
N GLU A 608 5.19 -4.34 28.66
CA GLU A 608 4.34 -3.45 29.45
C GLU A 608 3.16 -4.28 29.96
N SER A 609 3.33 -4.86 31.14
CA SER A 609 2.18 -5.26 31.94
C SER A 609 1.55 -3.94 32.37
N PHE A 610 0.51 -3.50 31.66
CA PHE A 610 -0.36 -2.43 32.17
C PHE A 610 -1.08 -2.98 33.39
N TYR A 611 -0.43 -2.92 34.55
CA TYR A 611 -1.14 -2.91 35.81
C TYR A 611 -1.80 -1.55 35.92
N ILE A 612 -3.13 -1.48 35.78
CA ILE A 612 -3.87 -0.32 36.24
C ILE A 612 -3.92 -0.42 37.77
N ALA A 613 -2.80 -0.06 38.40
CA ALA A 613 -2.78 0.25 39.81
C ALA A 613 -3.11 1.73 39.94
N GLY A 614 -4.31 2.04 40.43
CA GLY A 614 -4.78 3.40 40.61
C GLY A 614 -5.28 3.61 42.03
N THR A 615 -5.14 4.83 42.52
CA THR A 615 -5.91 5.29 43.68
C THR A 615 -7.13 6.03 43.14
N GLY A 616 -8.32 5.50 43.42
CA GLY A 616 -9.59 6.09 43.02
C GLY A 616 -10.40 6.46 44.26
N TRP A 617 -11.21 7.50 44.17
CA TRP A 617 -12.21 7.77 45.19
C TRP A 617 -13.48 7.01 44.84
N ARG A 618 -13.94 6.12 45.72
CA ARG A 618 -15.28 5.56 45.69
C ARG A 618 -16.20 6.52 46.44
N ILE A 619 -17.09 7.19 45.73
CA ILE A 619 -18.08 8.08 46.35
C ILE A 619 -19.34 7.26 46.65
N LEU A 620 -19.60 6.95 47.92
CA LEU A 620 -20.82 6.31 48.38
C LEU A 620 -21.89 7.38 48.63
N MET A 621 -22.90 7.40 47.76
CA MET A 621 -24.08 8.24 47.94
C MET A 621 -25.19 7.46 48.63
N LYS A 622 -25.53 7.84 49.86
CA LYS A 622 -26.65 7.28 50.62
C LYS A 622 -27.88 8.18 50.50
N LEU A 623 -28.83 7.76 49.68
CA LEU A 623 -30.16 8.38 49.61
C LEU A 623 -30.97 7.95 50.83
N SER A 624 -31.43 8.91 51.63
CA SER A 624 -32.32 8.66 52.76
C SER A 624 -33.61 9.45 52.62
N LYS A 625 -34.74 8.74 52.61
CA LYS A 625 -36.07 9.36 52.53
C LYS A 625 -36.44 9.88 53.92
N LYS A 626 -36.32 11.19 54.16
CA LYS A 626 -36.73 11.78 55.45
C LYS A 626 -38.24 12.03 55.43
N LYS A 627 -39.01 11.16 56.09
CA LYS A 627 -40.39 11.48 56.47
C LYS A 627 -40.39 12.51 57.60
N ARG A 628 -40.31 13.80 57.29
CA ARG A 628 -40.71 14.85 58.23
C ARG A 628 -42.23 14.96 58.20
N LYS A 629 -42.91 14.74 59.33
CA LYS A 629 -44.34 15.04 59.47
C LYS A 629 -44.57 16.52 59.12
N GLY A 630 -45.28 16.79 58.03
CA GLY A 630 -45.72 18.14 57.63
C GLY A 630 -44.90 18.85 56.55
N ALA A 631 -43.85 18.24 55.97
CA ALA A 631 -43.14 18.82 54.83
C ALA A 631 -43.22 17.89 53.61
N ALA A 632 -43.28 18.46 52.40
CA ALA A 632 -43.22 17.72 51.13
C ALA A 632 -42.07 16.71 51.16
N ALA A 633 -42.29 15.51 50.59
CA ALA A 633 -41.36 14.38 50.66
C ALA A 633 -39.98 14.75 50.08
N GLY A 634 -39.08 15.21 50.95
CA GLY A 634 -37.69 15.47 50.60
C GLY A 634 -36.82 14.25 50.86
N PHE A 635 -35.86 13.99 49.99
CA PHE A 635 -34.76 13.08 50.25
C PHE A 635 -33.55 13.88 50.75
N SER A 636 -32.78 13.29 51.66
CA SER A 636 -31.43 13.77 51.98
C SER A 636 -30.40 12.86 51.33
N LEU A 637 -29.54 13.45 50.51
CA LEU A 637 -28.37 12.78 49.93
C LEU A 637 -27.20 12.94 50.91
N GLY A 638 -26.79 11.85 51.56
CA GLY A 638 -25.53 11.81 52.30
C GLY A 638 -24.43 11.33 51.36
N VAL A 639 -23.42 12.15 51.11
CA VAL A 639 -22.27 11.77 50.27
C VAL A 639 -21.09 11.48 51.19
N PHE A 640 -20.54 10.27 51.10
CA PHE A 640 -19.30 9.90 51.79
C PHE A 640 -18.32 9.40 50.74
N SER A 641 -17.07 9.85 50.76
CA SER A 641 -16.04 9.31 49.87
C SER A 641 -15.09 8.40 50.63
N GLU A 642 -14.70 7.30 50.00
CA GLU A 642 -13.65 6.40 50.46
C GLU A 642 -12.54 6.38 49.41
N LEU A 643 -11.29 6.63 49.81
CA LEU A 643 -10.14 6.46 48.91
C LEU A 643 -9.80 4.97 48.86
N VAL A 644 -9.92 4.37 47.67
CA VAL A 644 -9.67 2.95 47.45
C VAL A 644 -8.52 2.80 46.45
N SER A 645 -7.48 2.09 46.87
CA SER A 645 -6.43 1.59 45.98
C SER A 645 -6.99 0.36 45.26
N TYR A 646 -7.00 0.37 43.92
CA TYR A 646 -7.32 -0.82 43.14
C TYR A 646 -6.07 -1.30 42.41
N ALA A 647 -5.80 -2.59 42.52
CA ALA A 647 -4.95 -3.33 41.59
C ALA A 647 -5.78 -4.49 41.05
N GLN A 648 -6.04 -4.51 39.75
CA GLN A 648 -6.80 -5.58 39.10
C GLN A 648 -5.83 -6.56 38.45
N CYS A 649 -5.88 -7.83 38.88
CA CYS A 649 -5.16 -8.94 38.24
C CYS A 649 -6.10 -10.15 38.18
N GLY A 650 -6.72 -10.38 37.01
CA GLY A 650 -7.69 -11.46 36.81
C GLY A 650 -8.87 -11.40 37.79
N ASP A 651 -9.30 -12.56 38.30
CA ASP A 651 -10.48 -12.72 39.18
C ASP A 651 -10.23 -12.31 40.66
N HIS A 652 -9.12 -11.64 40.98
CA HIS A 652 -8.77 -11.28 42.35
C HIS A 652 -8.75 -9.76 42.54
N HIS A 653 -9.61 -9.27 43.44
CA HIS A 653 -9.58 -7.89 43.91
C HIS A 653 -8.66 -7.76 45.13
N ILE A 654 -7.56 -7.02 45.01
CA ILE A 654 -6.75 -6.59 46.16
C ILE A 654 -7.05 -5.11 46.39
N GLY A 655 -7.72 -4.79 47.50
CA GLY A 655 -7.98 -3.42 47.92
C GLY A 655 -7.75 -3.28 49.42
N GLU A 656 -6.70 -2.56 49.81
CA GLU A 656 -6.49 -2.12 51.19
C GLU A 656 -7.02 -0.69 51.36
N LYS A 657 -7.75 -0.43 52.45
CA LYS A 657 -8.32 0.89 52.76
C LYS A 657 -7.20 1.84 53.18
N MET A 658 -7.00 2.93 52.46
CA MET A 658 -6.11 4.00 52.90
C MET A 658 -6.88 5.05 53.71
N LYS A 659 -6.33 5.44 54.86
CA LYS A 659 -6.88 6.55 55.66
C LYS A 659 -6.54 7.87 54.96
N ALA A 660 -7.52 8.49 54.31
CA ALA A 660 -7.40 9.83 53.73
C ALA A 660 -8.35 10.81 54.41
N ALA A 661 -8.03 12.11 54.34
CA ALA A 661 -8.90 13.17 54.80
C ALA A 661 -10.19 13.22 53.95
N PRO A 662 -11.37 13.45 54.53
CA PRO A 662 -12.62 13.50 53.79
C PRO A 662 -12.62 14.68 52.81
N LEU A 663 -12.95 14.42 51.54
CA LEU A 663 -13.26 15.47 50.57
C LEU A 663 -14.62 16.10 50.92
N GLN A 664 -14.69 17.43 50.91
CA GLN A 664 -15.96 18.15 51.07
C GLN A 664 -16.61 18.38 49.71
N PHE A 665 -17.84 17.91 49.54
CA PHE A 665 -18.66 18.19 48.37
C PHE A 665 -19.72 19.24 48.73
N ALA A 666 -19.93 20.22 47.86
CA ALA A 666 -21.02 21.18 47.99
C ALA A 666 -22.06 20.91 46.89
N LEU A 667 -23.31 20.74 47.29
CA LEU A 667 -24.45 20.69 46.37
C LEU A 667 -25.02 22.10 46.27
N HIS A 668 -24.91 22.71 45.08
CA HIS A 668 -25.45 24.05 44.86
C HIS A 668 -26.75 23.96 44.06
N ARG A 669 -27.77 24.70 44.52
CA ARG A 669 -28.95 24.99 43.72
C ARG A 669 -28.72 26.34 43.03
N PRO A 670 -28.72 26.42 41.69
CA PRO A 670 -28.63 27.70 40.99
C PRO A 670 -29.84 28.57 41.31
N ALA A 671 -29.63 29.87 41.59
CA ALA A 671 -30.68 30.79 42.02
C ALA A 671 -31.72 31.13 40.93
N SER A 672 -31.49 30.73 39.68
CA SER A 672 -32.28 31.12 38.51
C SER A 672 -33.33 30.11 38.03
N ILE A 673 -33.55 28.99 38.75
CA ILE A 673 -34.42 27.89 38.27
C ILE A 673 -35.76 27.84 39.02
N PRO A 674 -36.92 27.75 38.33
CA PRO A 674 -38.25 27.75 38.94
C PRO A 674 -38.45 26.68 40.02
N ALA A 675 -39.32 26.96 41.00
CA ALA A 675 -39.73 26.00 42.01
C ALA A 675 -40.46 24.81 41.36
N GLY A 676 -39.79 23.65 41.25
CA GLY A 676 -40.38 22.42 40.71
C GLY A 676 -39.40 21.47 40.01
N ILE A 677 -38.22 21.97 39.59
CA ILE A 677 -37.18 21.14 38.95
C ILE A 677 -35.91 21.20 39.81
N ALA A 678 -35.51 20.06 40.37
CA ALA A 678 -34.30 19.94 41.17
C ALA A 678 -33.10 19.67 40.26
N TRP A 679 -32.46 20.73 39.76
CA TRP A 679 -31.09 20.58 39.25
C TRP A 679 -30.16 20.49 40.45
N THR A 680 -29.46 19.35 40.59
CA THR A 680 -28.29 19.22 41.48
C THR A 680 -27.06 19.10 40.61
N SER A 681 -26.27 20.17 40.50
CA SER A 681 -24.87 20.03 40.09
C SER A 681 -24.08 19.53 41.30
N CYS A 682 -23.29 18.48 41.11
CA CYS A 682 -22.31 18.05 42.10
C CYS A 682 -20.96 18.60 41.64
N THR A 683 -20.42 19.58 42.36
CA THR A 683 -19.15 20.21 41.98
C THR A 683 -18.07 19.71 42.93
N MET A 684 -16.97 19.19 42.38
CA MET A 684 -15.81 18.80 43.18
C MET A 684 -14.91 20.02 43.35
N VAL A 685 -14.73 20.45 44.60
CA VAL A 685 -13.81 21.53 44.94
C VAL A 685 -12.44 20.92 45.20
N THR A 686 -11.46 21.29 44.38
CA THR A 686 -10.05 20.94 44.60
C THR A 686 -9.26 22.21 44.87
N ASP A 687 -8.05 22.06 45.39
CA ASP A 687 -7.12 23.19 45.64
C ASP A 687 -6.76 23.97 44.35
N TRP A 688 -7.11 23.44 43.17
CA TRP A 688 -6.84 24.00 41.85
C TRP A 688 -8.07 24.59 41.15
N GLY A 689 -9.23 24.63 41.81
CA GLY A 689 -10.47 25.20 41.27
C GLY A 689 -11.63 24.18 41.14
N TRP A 690 -12.68 24.63 40.45
CA TRP A 690 -13.99 23.98 40.34
C TRP A 690 -14.03 23.10 39.10
N SER A 691 -14.53 21.86 39.21
CA SER A 691 -14.83 21.00 38.06
C SER A 691 -16.27 20.46 38.15
N ASP A 692 -17.06 20.72 37.11
CA ASP A 692 -18.43 20.22 36.97
C ASP A 692 -18.41 18.93 36.16
N TRP A 693 -18.92 17.85 36.75
CA TRP A 693 -18.82 16.49 36.17
C TRP A 693 -20.17 15.79 36.01
N LEU A 694 -21.27 16.43 36.43
CA LEU A 694 -22.63 15.96 36.20
C LEU A 694 -23.52 17.15 35.79
N GLN A 695 -23.93 17.21 34.52
CA GLN A 695 -24.92 18.16 34.01
C GLN A 695 -26.18 17.40 33.57
N THR A 696 -26.96 16.89 34.53
CA THR A 696 -28.22 16.21 34.22
C THR A 696 -29.28 16.59 35.25
N ALA A 697 -30.50 16.85 34.77
CA ALA A 697 -31.65 17.11 35.63
C ALA A 697 -32.15 15.80 36.24
N LEU A 698 -32.06 15.67 37.56
CA LEU A 698 -32.62 14.54 38.30
C LEU A 698 -33.98 14.99 38.87
N VAL A 699 -35.05 14.45 38.32
CA VAL A 699 -36.43 14.82 38.67
C VAL A 699 -36.97 13.91 39.77
N SER A 700 -36.46 12.67 39.85
CA SER A 700 -36.88 11.64 40.79
C SER A 700 -35.70 10.78 41.30
N PRO A 701 -35.84 10.09 42.44
CA PRO A 701 -34.88 9.08 42.88
C PRO A 701 -34.78 7.88 41.91
N GLU A 702 -35.83 7.61 41.13
CA GLU A 702 -35.84 6.53 40.13
C GLU A 702 -34.89 6.84 38.97
N ASP A 703 -34.60 8.12 38.69
CA ASP A 703 -33.65 8.54 37.65
C ASP A 703 -32.20 8.12 37.96
N LEU A 704 -31.91 7.76 39.22
CA LEU A 704 -30.58 7.31 39.67
C LEU A 704 -30.43 5.78 39.65
N GLU A 705 -31.52 5.00 39.63
CA GLU A 705 -31.48 3.52 39.71
C GLU A 705 -30.55 2.86 38.67
N PRO A 706 -30.49 3.30 37.40
CA PRO A 706 -29.60 2.70 36.39
C PRO A 706 -28.11 2.84 36.72
N PHE A 707 -27.76 3.76 37.61
CA PHE A 707 -26.38 4.08 37.98
C PHE A 707 -25.98 3.48 39.34
N LEU A 708 -26.91 2.82 40.05
CA LEU A 708 -26.67 2.23 41.35
C LEU A 708 -26.28 0.75 41.23
N GLU A 709 -25.03 0.42 41.55
CA GLU A 709 -24.61 -0.97 41.72
C GLU A 709 -24.74 -1.35 43.20
N GLY A 710 -25.64 -2.28 43.53
CA GLY A 710 -25.96 -2.63 44.92
C GLY A 710 -26.59 -1.50 45.74
N GLY A 711 -27.27 -0.55 45.09
CA GLY A 711 -27.87 0.63 45.75
C GLY A 711 -26.89 1.78 46.02
N CYS A 712 -25.69 1.73 45.43
CA CYS A 712 -24.64 2.75 45.56
C CYS A 712 -24.19 3.24 44.18
N LEU A 713 -24.10 4.56 44.00
CA LEU A 713 -23.57 5.16 42.77
C LEU A 713 -22.05 5.03 42.78
N GLN A 714 -21.46 4.20 41.92
CA GLN A 714 -20.01 4.09 41.84
C GLN A 714 -19.45 5.05 40.79
N VAL A 715 -18.83 6.14 41.25
CA VAL A 715 -18.10 7.08 40.39
C VAL A 715 -16.62 6.72 40.47
N THR A 716 -16.03 6.31 39.36
CA THR A 716 -14.59 6.02 39.27
C THR A 716 -13.90 7.18 38.58
N ALA A 717 -13.23 8.05 39.34
CA ALA A 717 -12.32 9.05 38.79
C ALA A 717 -10.92 8.43 38.61
N CYS A 718 -10.46 8.29 37.37
CA CYS A 718 -9.10 7.88 37.06
C CYS A 718 -8.19 9.11 36.97
N PHE A 719 -7.28 9.27 37.93
CA PHE A 719 -6.23 10.28 37.85
C PHE A 719 -4.97 9.68 37.23
N ARG A 720 -4.41 10.33 36.21
CA ARG A 720 -3.03 10.06 35.77
C ARG A 720 -2.09 10.74 36.77
N VAL A 721 -1.49 9.97 37.67
CA VAL A 721 -0.42 10.48 38.53
C VAL A 721 0.90 10.35 37.75
N PRO A 722 1.59 11.45 37.39
CA PRO A 722 2.91 11.34 36.81
C PRO A 722 3.86 10.73 37.84
N HIS A 723 4.51 9.62 37.48
CA HIS A 723 5.50 8.99 38.33
C HIS A 723 6.77 9.86 38.34
N ASN A 724 6.93 10.72 39.35
CA ASN A 724 8.21 11.37 39.59
C ASN A 724 9.18 10.28 40.04
N GLY A 725 10.19 10.01 39.20
CA GLY A 725 11.18 8.94 39.37
C GLY A 725 12.13 9.14 40.56
N LYS A 726 11.60 9.23 41.78
CA LYS A 726 12.40 8.98 42.98
C LYS A 726 12.28 7.50 43.33
N LYS A 727 13.42 6.82 43.35
CA LYS A 727 13.57 5.47 43.87
C LYS A 727 12.99 5.41 45.29
N LEU A 728 12.04 4.51 45.50
CA LEU A 728 11.68 4.03 46.83
C LEU A 728 12.80 3.10 47.34
N PRO A 729 13.04 3.04 48.66
CA PRO A 729 14.12 2.27 49.28
C PRO A 729 14.03 0.75 49.05
#